data_AF-A0A3S4YL31-F1
#
_entry.id   AF-A0A3S4YL31-F1
#
_cell.length_a   1.000
_cell.length_b   1.000
_cell.length_c   1.000
_cell.angle_alpha   90.00
_cell.angle_beta   90.00
_cell.angle_gamma   90.00
#
_symmetry.space_group_name_H-M   'P 1'
#
loop_
_entity.id
_entity.type
_entity.pdbx_description
1 polymer ?
#
loop_
_entity_poly.entity_id
_entity_poly.type
_entity_poly.pdbx_seq_one_letter_code
_entity_poly.pdbx_strand_id
1 'polypeptide(L)'
;MTRKITWLTALALGISTLSQAAPATAPDVTPPAANADAPLSPAVPQDPNAPVRDVQLPFAQIAPPPGAFTLRGTRPDGQIEFGVRSDEVVSQAQLDLEFTPSPALIPVESHVKVYLNDELMGVTTLGKEQMGKPNRVQMAIDPRYISDFNRVKLVFVGHYQNICENPASTALWLDIGKGSSLKLRYQTLPLKNDLSHFPEPFFDSRDNRPLTLPMVFAGQPDITQQRAAGILASWFGSKAQWRGQSFPTLFNQLPERHAVVFATNTRRPDFLRDYPDVKGPTVEMISHPDNPYVKLLLIQGRDDNDLVTAVKGIAQGNILFRGQNVLVEKVEQLQPRQPYDAPNWVRTDRPMTFTELQQYAEQLQTSGIQPGPISLTMNLPPDLYLIRSTGIDMHLKYRYTPPRIQDGSRLNVSLNNQFMQAYSLLPEREQGAQLLRLPLTQGLIDSDKNINIPALRLGAINQLRFDFDYTTLLASGAEGRCETYSFTQNHAVIDGSSTIDFSGYRHFMAMPDLRAFANAAFPFSRLADLSQTLVLVNKQQQPAQVSALLNALGNIGAQTGYPALAVKLSDDWSQAKQADSDLLLIGAIPPELRDDKKVSLLVDATQSWVKQPRRQPALPVTEVQAEDTQADSKTSIRSEGAMSAIIGVQSPFDKQRSMVALLADSPRGYELLNNALLDSGKRAAVFGSVAVIRESGVNSLRVGDIYYVGHLPWWERVWHALSTHPVLLAVLAVVVVVILALMLWRALKAYSRRRLSPEDRD
;
A
#
# COMPACT_ATOMS: atom_id res chain seq x y z
N MET A 1 -69.97 19.06 -17.08
CA MET A 1 -71.32 18.53 -16.81
C MET A 1 -71.23 17.42 -15.77
N THR A 2 -71.85 17.67 -14.60
CA THR A 2 -72.56 16.74 -13.68
C THR A 2 -71.89 15.41 -13.26
N ARG A 3 -71.41 15.24 -12.01
CA ARG A 3 -72.09 15.00 -10.68
C ARG A 3 -72.40 13.52 -10.37
N LYS A 4 -71.72 13.00 -9.33
CA LYS A 4 -72.12 12.18 -8.15
C LYS A 4 -73.20 11.08 -8.26
N ILE A 5 -73.01 9.99 -7.46
CA ILE A 5 -73.94 9.33 -6.49
C ILE A 5 -73.48 7.84 -6.33
N THR A 6 -72.93 7.32 -5.22
CA THR A 6 -73.46 6.89 -3.90
C THR A 6 -74.49 5.73 -3.85
N TRP A 7 -74.07 4.63 -3.18
CA TRP A 7 -74.76 3.82 -2.13
C TRP A 7 -75.64 2.58 -2.45
N LEU A 8 -75.19 1.45 -1.87
CA LEU A 8 -75.86 0.43 -1.01
C LEU A 8 -77.18 -0.31 -1.37
N THR A 9 -77.13 -1.61 -1.03
CA THR A 9 -78.14 -2.53 -0.40
C THR A 9 -79.23 -3.26 -1.21
N ALA A 10 -79.28 -4.59 -1.01
CA ALA A 10 -80.47 -5.39 -0.61
C ALA A 10 -80.06 -6.86 -0.30
N LEU A 11 -80.20 -7.32 0.96
CA LEU A 11 -81.21 -8.29 1.51
C LEU A 11 -81.06 -9.75 1.01
N ALA A 12 -80.68 -10.76 1.80
CA ALA A 12 -81.28 -11.39 3.01
C ALA A 12 -82.34 -12.47 2.72
N LEU A 13 -82.06 -13.73 3.10
CA LEU A 13 -82.98 -14.67 3.77
C LEU A 13 -82.24 -15.99 4.11
N GLY A 14 -82.24 -16.37 5.39
CA GLY A 14 -81.75 -17.66 5.87
C GLY A 14 -82.87 -18.67 6.06
N ILE A 15 -82.51 -19.92 6.41
CA ILE A 15 -82.94 -20.65 7.62
C ILE A 15 -82.29 -22.06 7.59
N SER A 16 -81.83 -22.44 8.77
CA SER A 16 -81.12 -23.63 9.22
C SER A 16 -81.97 -24.91 9.35
N THR A 17 -81.30 -26.07 9.34
CA THR A 17 -81.61 -27.17 10.27
C THR A 17 -80.32 -27.84 10.77
N LEU A 18 -80.24 -27.98 12.10
CA LEU A 18 -79.20 -28.66 12.88
C LEU A 18 -79.26 -30.19 12.74
N SER A 19 -78.11 -30.84 12.89
CA SER A 19 -78.03 -32.14 13.59
C SER A 19 -76.71 -32.27 14.34
N GLN A 20 -76.84 -32.71 15.59
CA GLN A 20 -75.80 -32.88 16.61
C GLN A 20 -74.93 -34.11 16.36
N ALA A 21 -73.66 -34.05 16.77
CA ALA A 21 -72.97 -35.15 17.45
C ALA A 21 -71.72 -34.64 18.19
N ALA A 22 -71.62 -35.00 19.47
CA ALA A 22 -70.40 -34.99 20.31
C ALA A 22 -70.48 -36.23 21.22
N PRO A 23 -69.42 -36.69 21.90
CA PRO A 23 -67.98 -36.43 21.74
C PRO A 23 -67.15 -37.75 21.56
N ALA A 24 -65.91 -37.68 21.11
CA ALA A 24 -64.97 -38.81 21.22
C ALA A 24 -63.55 -38.32 21.56
N THR A 25 -62.98 -38.99 22.57
CA THR A 25 -61.70 -38.77 23.24
C THR A 25 -60.48 -38.97 22.35
N ALA A 26 -59.44 -38.17 22.63
CA ALA A 26 -58.15 -38.14 21.95
C ALA A 26 -57.32 -39.43 22.11
N PRO A 27 -56.53 -39.83 21.10
CA PRO A 27 -55.35 -40.64 21.32
C PRO A 27 -54.13 -39.75 21.59
N ASP A 28 -53.37 -40.11 22.63
CA ASP A 28 -52.01 -39.64 22.88
C ASP A 28 -51.13 -39.94 21.66
N VAL A 29 -50.64 -38.89 21.01
CA VAL A 29 -49.52 -38.97 20.07
C VAL A 29 -48.38 -38.19 20.68
N THR A 30 -47.48 -38.91 21.31
CA THR A 30 -46.14 -38.44 21.72
C THR A 30 -45.49 -37.68 20.55
N PRO A 31 -45.00 -36.44 20.75
CA PRO A 31 -44.31 -35.71 19.71
C PRO A 31 -43.03 -36.47 19.34
N PRO A 32 -42.71 -36.65 18.05
CA PRO A 32 -41.42 -37.18 17.67
C PRO A 32 -40.36 -36.20 18.17
N ALA A 33 -39.38 -36.73 18.90
CA ALA A 33 -38.19 -35.99 19.29
C ALA A 33 -37.58 -35.39 18.02
N ALA A 34 -37.60 -34.06 17.94
CA ALA A 34 -36.82 -33.35 16.95
C ALA A 34 -35.35 -33.63 17.26
N ASN A 35 -34.73 -34.54 16.52
CA ASN A 35 -33.29 -34.60 16.40
C ASN A 35 -32.84 -33.25 15.83
N ALA A 36 -32.44 -32.36 16.72
CA ALA A 36 -31.59 -31.24 16.39
C ALA A 36 -30.20 -31.79 16.05
N ASP A 37 -30.01 -32.14 14.78
CA ASP A 37 -28.72 -32.16 14.09
C ASP A 37 -28.96 -32.49 12.61
N ALA A 38 -29.37 -31.48 11.85
CA ALA A 38 -29.24 -31.47 10.41
C ALA A 38 -28.65 -30.11 10.02
N PRO A 39 -27.42 -30.04 9.48
CA PRO A 39 -26.88 -28.78 8.99
C PRO A 39 -27.67 -28.39 7.73
N LEU A 40 -28.63 -27.49 7.89
CA LEU A 40 -29.24 -26.76 6.78
C LEU A 40 -28.26 -25.66 6.34
N SER A 41 -27.22 -26.08 5.62
CA SER A 41 -26.48 -25.20 4.72
C SER A 41 -26.36 -25.97 3.41
N PRO A 42 -26.91 -25.46 2.29
CA PRO A 42 -26.68 -26.06 0.99
C PRO A 42 -25.18 -25.95 0.67
N ALA A 43 -24.48 -27.07 0.82
CA ALA A 43 -23.05 -27.15 0.57
C ALA A 43 -22.77 -26.98 -0.92
N VAL A 44 -21.78 -26.16 -1.25
CA VAL A 44 -21.15 -26.16 -2.58
C VAL A 44 -20.64 -27.58 -2.86
N PRO A 45 -20.79 -28.14 -4.08
CA PRO A 45 -20.31 -29.49 -4.39
C PRO A 45 -18.84 -29.64 -4.01
N GLN A 46 -18.54 -30.52 -3.06
CA GLN A 46 -17.18 -30.77 -2.60
C GLN A 46 -16.60 -31.95 -3.37
N ASP A 47 -15.48 -31.76 -4.06
CA ASP A 47 -14.60 -32.86 -4.46
C ASP A 47 -13.90 -33.42 -3.20
N PRO A 48 -14.18 -34.67 -2.79
CA PRO A 48 -13.61 -35.24 -1.56
C PRO A 48 -12.08 -35.38 -1.59
N ASN A 49 -11.45 -35.31 -2.77
CA ASN A 49 -10.00 -35.37 -2.92
C ASN A 49 -9.34 -33.97 -3.04
N ALA A 50 -10.12 -32.89 -3.08
CA ALA A 50 -9.56 -31.56 -3.18
C ALA A 50 -8.94 -31.11 -1.85
N PRO A 51 -7.75 -30.50 -1.86
CA PRO A 51 -7.16 -29.89 -0.68
C PRO A 51 -8.13 -28.88 -0.05
N VAL A 52 -8.32 -28.99 1.26
CA VAL A 52 -9.11 -28.05 2.05
C VAL A 52 -8.24 -27.37 3.09
N ARG A 53 -8.53 -26.10 3.37
CA ARG A 53 -7.88 -25.35 4.45
C ARG A 53 -8.87 -24.50 5.22
N ASP A 54 -8.77 -24.57 6.54
CA ASP A 54 -9.53 -23.71 7.44
C ASP A 54 -8.73 -22.44 7.71
N VAL A 55 -9.37 -21.28 7.53
CA VAL A 55 -8.75 -19.97 7.69
C VAL A 55 -9.62 -19.15 8.62
N GLN A 56 -8.99 -18.59 9.65
CA GLN A 56 -9.62 -17.60 10.52
C GLN A 56 -9.07 -16.22 10.17
N LEU A 57 -9.96 -15.32 9.77
CA LEU A 57 -9.65 -13.93 9.48
C LEU A 57 -10.09 -13.06 10.68
N PRO A 58 -9.19 -12.73 11.62
CA PRO A 58 -9.53 -11.90 12.77
C PRO A 58 -9.75 -10.44 12.32
N PHE A 59 -10.69 -9.74 12.96
CA PHE A 59 -10.99 -8.34 12.64
C PHE A 59 -9.78 -7.43 12.89
N ALA A 60 -8.88 -7.80 13.80
CA ALA A 60 -7.59 -7.15 13.98
C ALA A 60 -6.75 -7.02 12.69
N GLN A 61 -6.96 -7.91 11.70
CA GLN A 61 -6.23 -7.92 10.43
C GLN A 61 -7.07 -7.40 9.25
N ILE A 62 -8.39 -7.66 9.24
CA ILE A 62 -9.25 -7.37 8.08
C ILE A 62 -10.16 -6.14 8.26
N ALA A 63 -10.41 -5.71 9.50
CA ALA A 63 -11.21 -4.51 9.74
C ALA A 63 -10.30 -3.25 9.72
N PRO A 64 -10.85 -2.06 9.38
CA PRO A 64 -10.07 -0.82 9.40
C PRO A 64 -9.32 -0.64 10.73
N PRO A 65 -8.03 -0.24 10.72
CA PRO A 65 -7.26 0.00 11.94
C PRO A 65 -8.04 0.93 12.88
N PRO A 66 -8.24 0.56 14.16
CA PRO A 66 -7.45 -0.38 14.97
C PRO A 66 -7.97 -1.84 15.02
N GLY A 67 -8.87 -2.24 14.11
CA GLY A 67 -9.46 -3.59 14.09
C GLY A 67 -10.68 -3.77 14.99
N ALA A 68 -11.21 -2.65 15.51
CA ALA A 68 -12.44 -2.53 16.27
C ALA A 68 -13.11 -1.22 15.88
N PHE A 69 -14.43 -1.18 15.93
CA PHE A 69 -15.20 0.01 15.56
C PHE A 69 -16.51 0.09 16.35
N THR A 70 -16.95 1.32 16.60
CA THR A 70 -18.20 1.61 17.30
C THR A 70 -19.27 1.94 16.26
N LEU A 71 -20.36 1.18 16.27
CA LEU A 71 -21.58 1.54 15.57
C LEU A 71 -22.39 2.49 16.44
N ARG A 72 -22.91 3.57 15.85
CA ARG A 72 -23.67 4.62 16.55
C ARG A 72 -24.97 4.90 15.82
N GLY A 73 -25.94 5.54 16.47
CA GLY A 73 -27.18 5.94 15.78
C GLY A 73 -26.96 6.80 14.52
N THR A 74 -25.92 7.64 14.50
CA THR A 74 -25.54 8.48 13.33
C THR A 74 -24.60 7.82 12.33
N ARG A 75 -23.97 6.70 12.72
CA ARG A 75 -23.11 5.86 11.87
C ARG A 75 -23.43 4.39 12.20
N PRO A 76 -24.59 3.89 11.76
CA PRO A 76 -25.08 2.57 12.15
C PRO A 76 -24.35 1.45 11.42
N ASP A 77 -23.67 1.76 10.31
CA ASP A 77 -22.97 0.82 9.46
C ASP A 77 -21.49 0.67 9.84
N GLY A 78 -21.01 -0.58 9.75
CA GLY A 78 -19.60 -0.92 9.76
C GLY A 78 -19.37 -2.03 8.74
N GLN A 79 -18.28 -1.95 7.99
CA GLN A 79 -18.01 -2.86 6.89
C GLN A 79 -16.61 -3.47 6.97
N ILE A 80 -16.50 -4.70 6.49
CA ILE A 80 -15.28 -5.49 6.46
C ILE A 80 -15.21 -6.18 5.11
N GLU A 81 -14.03 -6.24 4.54
CA GLU A 81 -13.83 -6.74 3.18
C GLU A 81 -12.83 -7.88 3.16
N PHE A 82 -13.09 -8.90 2.33
CA PHE A 82 -12.16 -10.01 2.11
C PHE A 82 -12.29 -10.52 0.67
N GLY A 83 -11.16 -10.93 0.10
CA GLY A 83 -11.10 -11.52 -1.24
C GLY A 83 -10.97 -13.04 -1.18
N VAL A 84 -11.40 -13.70 -2.25
CA VAL A 84 -11.23 -15.14 -2.49
C VAL A 84 -10.40 -15.30 -3.77
N ARG A 85 -9.45 -16.23 -3.77
CA ARG A 85 -8.61 -16.49 -4.96
C ARG A 85 -9.41 -17.22 -6.04
N SER A 86 -9.05 -17.01 -7.30
CA SER A 86 -9.60 -17.73 -8.47
C SER A 86 -9.49 -19.26 -8.38
N ASP A 87 -8.43 -19.74 -7.75
CA ASP A 87 -8.12 -21.16 -7.60
C ASP A 87 -8.73 -21.79 -6.34
N GLU A 88 -9.62 -21.07 -5.66
CA GLU A 88 -10.27 -21.53 -4.43
C GLU A 88 -11.76 -21.20 -4.41
N VAL A 89 -12.53 -22.00 -3.68
CA VAL A 89 -13.92 -21.70 -3.35
C VAL A 89 -14.14 -21.83 -1.86
N VAL A 90 -14.96 -20.96 -1.29
CA VAL A 90 -15.37 -21.09 0.11
C VAL A 90 -16.52 -22.10 0.20
N SER A 91 -16.29 -23.19 0.92
CA SER A 91 -17.27 -24.26 1.14
C SER A 91 -18.10 -24.06 2.41
N GLN A 92 -17.54 -23.38 3.41
CA GLN A 92 -18.21 -23.03 4.67
C GLN A 92 -17.75 -21.66 5.16
N ALA A 93 -18.66 -20.88 5.73
CA ALA A 93 -18.35 -19.59 6.33
C ALA A 93 -19.13 -19.39 7.63
N GLN A 94 -18.45 -18.86 8.64
CA GLN A 94 -19.05 -18.54 9.94
C GLN A 94 -18.48 -17.21 10.45
N LEU A 95 -19.36 -16.27 10.76
CA LEU A 95 -19.01 -15.04 11.46
C LEU A 95 -19.05 -15.29 12.96
N ASP A 96 -17.94 -15.00 13.62
CA ASP A 96 -17.81 -15.04 15.08
C ASP A 96 -17.65 -13.61 15.58
N LEU A 97 -18.73 -13.03 16.10
CA LEU A 97 -18.82 -11.60 16.41
C LEU A 97 -18.78 -11.38 17.92
N GLU A 98 -17.77 -10.66 18.40
CA GLU A 98 -17.66 -10.16 19.76
C GLU A 98 -18.13 -8.70 19.80
N PHE A 99 -19.13 -8.39 20.63
CA PHE A 99 -19.68 -7.05 20.70
C PHE A 99 -20.14 -6.66 22.12
N THR A 100 -20.09 -5.37 22.43
CA THR A 100 -20.60 -4.79 23.67
C THR A 100 -21.70 -3.77 23.36
N PRO A 101 -22.97 -4.04 23.69
CA PRO A 101 -24.04 -3.08 23.51
C PRO A 101 -24.13 -2.09 24.67
N SER A 102 -24.62 -0.87 24.39
CA SER A 102 -24.88 0.13 25.42
C SER A 102 -25.87 -0.35 26.48
N PRO A 103 -25.64 -0.07 27.77
CA PRO A 103 -26.54 -0.49 28.85
C PRO A 103 -27.92 0.19 28.81
N ALA A 104 -28.07 1.26 28.02
CA ALA A 104 -29.30 2.03 27.89
C ALA A 104 -30.21 1.56 26.74
N LEU A 105 -29.81 0.53 25.99
CA LEU A 105 -30.60 0.03 24.86
C LEU A 105 -31.81 -0.78 25.33
N ILE A 106 -32.89 -0.66 24.58
CA ILE A 106 -34.11 -1.45 24.74
C ILE A 106 -33.85 -2.85 24.16
N PRO A 107 -33.92 -3.92 24.97
CA PRO A 107 -33.76 -5.29 24.49
C PRO A 107 -34.82 -5.68 23.47
N VAL A 108 -34.49 -6.63 22.59
CA VAL A 108 -35.34 -7.16 21.49
C VAL A 108 -35.58 -6.15 20.36
N GLU A 109 -35.93 -4.90 20.67
CA GLU A 109 -36.08 -3.83 19.66
C GLU A 109 -34.74 -3.45 19.05
N SER A 110 -33.69 -3.39 19.88
CA SER A 110 -32.33 -3.15 19.41
C SER A 110 -31.70 -4.44 18.85
N HIS A 111 -31.14 -4.36 17.65
CA HIS A 111 -30.59 -5.51 16.93
C HIS A 111 -29.44 -5.12 15.98
N VAL A 112 -28.65 -6.12 15.60
CA VAL A 112 -27.61 -6.00 14.58
C VAL A 112 -27.99 -6.86 13.39
N LYS A 113 -28.01 -6.27 12.19
CA LYS A 113 -28.19 -6.98 10.92
C LYS A 113 -26.83 -7.26 10.31
N VAL A 114 -26.64 -8.45 9.78
CA VAL A 114 -25.42 -8.85 9.08
C VAL A 114 -25.75 -9.08 7.62
N TYR A 115 -25.08 -8.36 6.73
CA TYR A 115 -25.18 -8.53 5.29
C TYR A 115 -23.86 -9.06 4.72
N LEU A 116 -23.95 -9.92 3.70
CA LEU A 116 -22.84 -10.30 2.83
C LEU A 116 -23.20 -9.87 1.42
N ASN A 117 -22.41 -9.00 0.80
CA ASN A 117 -22.65 -8.52 -0.57
C ASN A 117 -24.09 -8.00 -0.77
N ASP A 118 -24.55 -7.20 0.20
CA ASP A 118 -25.91 -6.64 0.29
C ASP A 118 -27.06 -7.63 0.53
N GLU A 119 -26.76 -8.91 0.70
CA GLU A 119 -27.74 -9.94 1.07
C GLU A 119 -27.78 -10.18 2.57
N LEU A 120 -28.98 -10.23 3.16
CA LEU A 120 -29.18 -10.39 4.59
C LEU A 120 -28.86 -11.82 5.03
N MET A 121 -27.77 -12.00 5.77
CA MET A 121 -27.35 -13.31 6.31
C MET A 121 -28.06 -13.66 7.61
N GLY A 122 -28.32 -12.65 8.45
CA GLY A 122 -29.00 -12.86 9.72
C GLY A 122 -29.19 -11.59 10.53
N VAL A 123 -29.99 -11.71 11.58
CA VAL A 123 -30.28 -10.63 12.54
C VAL A 123 -30.07 -11.15 13.95
N THR A 124 -29.27 -10.43 14.73
CA THR A 124 -29.00 -10.74 16.14
C THR A 124 -29.69 -9.68 17.01
N THR A 125 -30.74 -10.08 17.73
CA THR A 125 -31.41 -9.22 18.72
C THR A 125 -30.61 -9.13 20.01
N LEU A 126 -30.64 -7.97 20.66
CA LEU A 126 -29.93 -7.74 21.93
C LEU A 126 -30.81 -8.14 23.13
N GLY A 127 -30.30 -9.00 24.00
CA GLY A 127 -30.96 -9.44 25.23
C GLY A 127 -30.64 -8.56 26.44
N LYS A 128 -31.50 -8.57 27.47
CA LYS A 128 -31.32 -7.76 28.69
C LYS A 128 -30.03 -8.11 29.45
N GLU A 129 -29.69 -9.39 29.54
CA GLU A 129 -28.48 -9.91 30.20
C GLU A 129 -27.17 -9.43 29.55
N GLN A 130 -27.24 -9.06 28.27
CA GLN A 130 -26.10 -8.72 27.41
C GLN A 130 -25.66 -7.25 27.54
N MET A 131 -26.53 -6.41 28.09
CA MET A 131 -26.37 -4.95 28.15
C MET A 131 -25.16 -4.54 29.00
N GLY A 132 -24.28 -3.71 28.43
CA GLY A 132 -23.08 -3.19 29.09
C GLY A 132 -21.98 -4.22 29.36
N LYS A 133 -22.07 -5.44 28.80
CA LYS A 133 -21.07 -6.51 28.94
C LYS A 133 -20.58 -6.99 27.57
N PRO A 134 -19.36 -7.55 27.47
CA PRO A 134 -18.93 -8.24 26.26
C PRO A 134 -19.78 -9.48 25.98
N ASN A 135 -20.25 -9.63 24.74
CA ASN A 135 -21.02 -10.77 24.26
C ASN A 135 -20.38 -11.36 23.02
N ARG A 136 -20.71 -12.61 22.73
CA ARG A 136 -20.24 -13.32 21.53
C ARG A 136 -21.38 -14.03 20.85
N VAL A 137 -21.49 -13.90 19.53
CA VAL A 137 -22.47 -14.64 18.72
C VAL A 137 -21.77 -15.28 17.53
N GLN A 138 -22.17 -16.52 17.22
CA GLN A 138 -21.74 -17.21 16.02
C GLN A 138 -22.90 -17.25 15.04
N MET A 139 -22.65 -16.83 13.81
CA MET A 139 -23.63 -16.79 12.74
C MET A 139 -23.07 -17.53 11.53
N ALA A 140 -23.82 -18.52 11.04
CA ALA A 140 -23.49 -19.16 9.78
C ALA A 140 -23.69 -18.16 8.64
N ILE A 141 -22.73 -18.09 7.73
CA ILE A 141 -22.79 -17.25 6.54
C ILE A 141 -22.93 -18.20 5.35
N ASP A 142 -23.93 -17.97 4.50
CA ASP A 142 -24.16 -18.83 3.34
C ASP A 142 -23.05 -18.60 2.30
N PRO A 143 -22.21 -19.62 2.03
CA PRO A 143 -21.05 -19.47 1.15
C PRO A 143 -21.42 -19.20 -0.31
N ARG A 144 -22.68 -19.43 -0.74
CA ARG A 144 -23.11 -19.21 -2.13
C ARG A 144 -23.16 -17.73 -2.52
N TYR A 145 -23.26 -16.84 -1.54
CA TYR A 145 -23.19 -15.39 -1.75
C TYR A 145 -21.75 -14.86 -1.72
N ILE A 146 -20.76 -15.72 -1.45
CA ILE A 146 -19.35 -15.36 -1.51
C ILE A 146 -18.92 -15.35 -2.98
N SER A 147 -18.42 -14.20 -3.41
CA SER A 147 -17.84 -13.98 -4.74
C SER A 147 -16.33 -13.72 -4.63
N ASP A 148 -15.73 -13.18 -5.68
CA ASP A 148 -14.32 -12.80 -5.73
C ASP A 148 -13.93 -11.76 -4.67
N PHE A 149 -14.79 -10.76 -4.47
CA PHE A 149 -14.60 -9.68 -3.51
C PHE A 149 -15.85 -9.55 -2.66
N ASN A 150 -15.68 -9.63 -1.35
CA ASN A 150 -16.79 -9.77 -0.42
C ASN A 150 -16.81 -8.66 0.60
N ARG A 151 -18.00 -8.11 0.86
CA ARG A 151 -18.24 -7.13 1.90
C ARG A 151 -19.20 -7.69 2.93
N VAL A 152 -18.72 -7.85 4.16
CA VAL A 152 -19.54 -8.11 5.34
C VAL A 152 -19.92 -6.76 5.95
N LYS A 153 -21.21 -6.41 5.90
CA LYS A 153 -21.74 -5.16 6.42
C LYS A 153 -22.59 -5.42 7.66
N LEU A 154 -22.18 -4.86 8.78
CA LEU A 154 -22.92 -4.85 10.04
C LEU A 154 -23.76 -3.57 10.09
N VAL A 155 -25.04 -3.68 10.40
CA VAL A 155 -25.94 -2.53 10.55
C VAL A 155 -26.59 -2.58 11.93
N PHE A 156 -26.25 -1.61 12.76
CA PHE A 156 -26.84 -1.41 14.08
C PHE A 156 -28.18 -0.69 13.97
N VAL A 157 -29.20 -1.29 14.56
CA VAL A 157 -30.50 -0.65 14.80
C VAL A 157 -30.68 -0.59 16.30
N GLY A 158 -30.57 0.60 16.88
CA GLY A 158 -30.61 0.80 18.32
C GLY A 158 -31.76 1.70 18.73
N HIS A 159 -32.41 1.33 19.84
CA HIS A 159 -33.46 2.10 20.49
C HIS A 159 -33.13 2.22 21.98
N TYR A 160 -33.28 3.40 22.57
CA TYR A 160 -33.09 3.69 24.00
C TYR A 160 -34.35 4.27 24.67
N GLN A 161 -35.35 4.69 23.89
CA GLN A 161 -36.62 5.23 24.38
C GLN A 161 -37.75 4.97 23.37
N ASN A 162 -38.91 4.53 23.84
CA ASN A 162 -40.01 4.14 22.94
C ASN A 162 -40.56 5.29 22.06
N ILE A 163 -40.36 6.55 22.46
CA ILE A 163 -40.98 7.73 21.85
C ILE A 163 -39.94 8.87 21.82
N CYS A 164 -39.78 9.50 20.66
CA CYS A 164 -38.96 10.70 20.45
C CYS A 164 -37.46 10.53 20.72
N GLU A 165 -36.87 9.48 20.16
CA GLU A 165 -35.44 9.23 20.27
C GLU A 165 -34.61 10.29 19.54
N ASN A 166 -33.53 10.73 20.18
CA ASN A 166 -32.47 11.46 19.50
C ASN A 166 -31.50 10.45 18.85
N PRO A 167 -31.42 10.36 17.51
CA PRO A 167 -30.50 9.44 16.83
C PRO A 167 -29.01 9.74 17.11
N ALA A 168 -28.70 10.95 17.58
CA ALA A 168 -27.35 11.37 18.00
C ALA A 168 -27.06 11.11 19.49
N SER A 169 -28.00 10.50 20.21
CA SER A 169 -27.84 10.21 21.64
C SER A 169 -26.57 9.41 21.88
N THR A 170 -25.77 9.84 22.86
CA THR A 170 -24.58 9.11 23.31
C THR A 170 -24.92 7.77 23.96
N ALA A 171 -26.21 7.48 24.19
CA ALA A 171 -26.72 6.17 24.62
C ALA A 171 -26.79 5.14 23.47
N LEU A 172 -26.80 5.58 22.21
CA LEU A 172 -26.92 4.72 21.02
C LEU A 172 -25.54 4.29 20.52
N TRP A 173 -24.97 3.27 21.13
CA TRP A 173 -23.71 2.67 20.69
C TRP A 173 -23.68 1.15 20.83
N LEU A 174 -22.91 0.53 19.94
CA LEU A 174 -22.56 -0.88 19.98
C LEU A 174 -21.10 -1.02 19.51
N ASP A 175 -20.24 -1.49 20.41
CA ASP A 175 -18.81 -1.67 20.13
C ASP A 175 -18.55 -3.07 19.58
N ILE A 176 -17.94 -3.14 18.40
CA ILE A 176 -17.44 -4.38 17.81
C ILE A 176 -16.00 -4.59 18.25
N GLY A 177 -15.76 -5.67 18.98
CA GLY A 177 -14.48 -6.01 19.58
C GLY A 177 -13.50 -6.66 18.60
N LYS A 178 -12.19 -6.51 18.88
CA LYS A 178 -11.10 -7.09 18.08
C LYS A 178 -11.06 -8.62 18.08
N GLY A 179 -11.70 -9.26 19.05
CA GLY A 179 -11.82 -10.72 19.14
C GLY A 179 -12.80 -11.33 18.13
N SER A 180 -13.54 -10.48 17.40
CA SER A 180 -14.36 -10.91 16.27
C SER A 180 -13.50 -11.50 15.15
N SER A 181 -14.03 -12.51 14.44
CA SER A 181 -13.34 -13.16 13.32
C SER A 181 -14.31 -13.79 12.32
N LEU A 182 -13.88 -13.90 11.08
CA LEU A 182 -14.56 -14.66 10.04
C LEU A 182 -13.83 -15.98 9.84
N LYS A 183 -14.51 -17.11 10.09
CA LYS A 183 -13.98 -18.46 9.86
C LYS A 183 -14.46 -18.94 8.51
N LEU A 184 -13.52 -19.30 7.64
CA LEU A 184 -13.77 -19.71 6.26
C LEU A 184 -13.09 -21.05 6.01
N ARG A 185 -13.79 -21.96 5.32
CA ARG A 185 -13.22 -23.21 4.83
C ARG A 185 -13.06 -23.16 3.33
N TYR A 186 -11.83 -23.06 2.87
CA TYR A 186 -11.49 -23.01 1.45
C TYR A 186 -11.27 -24.43 0.91
N GLN A 187 -11.65 -24.62 -0.34
CA GLN A 187 -11.39 -25.81 -1.13
C GLN A 187 -10.70 -25.39 -2.42
N THR A 188 -9.56 -26.00 -2.74
CA THR A 188 -8.80 -25.68 -3.95
C THR A 188 -9.47 -26.26 -5.20
N LEU A 189 -9.48 -25.51 -6.29
CA LEU A 189 -10.07 -25.89 -7.57
C LEU A 189 -9.00 -26.37 -8.56
N PRO A 190 -9.26 -27.42 -9.34
CA PRO A 190 -8.35 -27.83 -10.40
C PRO A 190 -8.45 -26.84 -11.57
N LEU A 191 -7.36 -26.15 -11.86
CA LEU A 191 -7.31 -25.19 -12.95
C LEU A 191 -6.99 -25.87 -14.29
N LYS A 192 -7.47 -25.30 -15.39
CA LYS A 192 -6.99 -25.66 -16.73
C LYS A 192 -5.63 -25.01 -16.98
N ASN A 193 -4.82 -25.61 -17.85
CA ASN A 193 -3.57 -25.01 -18.30
C ASN A 193 -3.89 -23.96 -19.36
N ASP A 194 -4.09 -22.72 -18.94
CA ASP A 194 -4.44 -21.61 -19.83
C ASP A 194 -3.86 -20.29 -19.30
N LEU A 195 -3.03 -19.64 -20.11
CA LEU A 195 -2.39 -18.37 -19.82
C LEU A 195 -3.31 -17.17 -20.06
N SER A 196 -4.55 -17.35 -20.53
CA SER A 196 -5.52 -16.27 -20.75
C SER A 196 -5.88 -15.50 -19.46
N HIS A 197 -5.74 -16.13 -18.29
CA HIS A 197 -5.97 -15.52 -16.97
C HIS A 197 -4.68 -15.11 -16.27
N PHE A 198 -3.53 -15.18 -16.95
CA PHE A 198 -2.24 -14.84 -16.36
C PHE A 198 -2.25 -13.38 -15.83
N PRO A 199 -1.83 -13.12 -14.57
CA PRO A 199 -0.93 -13.93 -13.75
C PRO A 199 -1.54 -15.00 -12.83
N GLU A 200 -2.85 -15.23 -12.86
CA GLU A 200 -3.49 -16.26 -12.05
C GLU A 200 -3.04 -17.66 -12.52
N PRO A 201 -2.76 -18.63 -11.61
CA PRO A 201 -2.84 -18.56 -10.15
C PRO A 201 -1.56 -18.07 -9.43
N PHE A 202 -0.49 -17.75 -10.17
CA PHE A 202 0.82 -17.40 -9.62
C PHE A 202 0.80 -16.10 -8.82
N PHE A 203 -0.01 -15.14 -9.24
CA PHE A 203 -0.37 -13.97 -8.46
C PHE A 203 -1.87 -13.68 -8.66
N ASP A 204 -2.58 -13.44 -7.56
CA ASP A 204 -4.00 -13.10 -7.56
C ASP A 204 -4.18 -11.80 -6.79
N SER A 205 -4.77 -10.78 -7.42
CA SER A 205 -5.00 -9.47 -6.80
C SER A 205 -6.02 -9.51 -5.66
N ARG A 206 -6.83 -10.57 -5.57
CA ARG A 206 -7.84 -10.78 -4.51
C ARG A 206 -7.22 -11.33 -3.22
N ASP A 207 -6.00 -11.87 -3.26
CA ASP A 207 -5.27 -12.33 -2.08
C ASP A 207 -4.52 -11.16 -1.43
N ASN A 208 -4.81 -10.86 -0.16
CA ASN A 208 -4.15 -9.79 0.58
C ASN A 208 -2.89 -10.22 1.33
N ARG A 209 -2.52 -11.50 1.25
CA ARG A 209 -1.30 -12.03 1.89
C ARG A 209 -0.04 -11.71 1.08
N PRO A 210 1.15 -11.77 1.71
CA PRO A 210 2.41 -11.70 0.98
C PRO A 210 2.53 -12.80 -0.07
N LEU A 211 2.97 -12.43 -1.27
CA LEU A 211 3.19 -13.37 -2.37
C LEU A 211 4.38 -14.29 -2.02
N THR A 212 4.19 -15.61 -2.05
CA THR A 212 5.30 -16.57 -1.93
C THR A 212 5.34 -17.46 -3.16
N LEU A 213 6.28 -17.18 -4.07
CA LEU A 213 6.36 -17.83 -5.38
C LEU A 213 7.76 -18.44 -5.59
N PRO A 214 7.92 -19.76 -5.39
CA PRO A 214 9.19 -20.42 -5.62
C PRO A 214 9.68 -20.30 -7.07
N MET A 215 10.99 -20.09 -7.24
CA MET A 215 11.67 -20.09 -8.53
C MET A 215 12.64 -21.27 -8.60
N VAL A 216 12.39 -22.17 -9.54
CA VAL A 216 13.11 -23.44 -9.68
C VAL A 216 14.08 -23.36 -10.85
N PHE A 217 15.32 -23.82 -10.63
CA PHE A 217 16.35 -23.95 -11.64
C PHE A 217 16.86 -25.40 -11.71
N ALA A 218 17.44 -25.82 -12.84
CA ALA A 218 18.04 -27.14 -12.99
C ALA A 218 19.25 -27.40 -12.07
N GLY A 219 19.87 -26.34 -11.56
CA GLY A 219 21.06 -26.36 -10.71
C GLY A 219 21.44 -24.93 -10.34
N GLN A 220 22.73 -24.65 -10.13
CA GLN A 220 23.17 -23.28 -9.92
C GLN A 220 22.94 -22.46 -11.22
N PRO A 221 22.12 -21.38 -11.18
CA PRO A 221 21.85 -20.57 -12.36
C PRO A 221 23.06 -19.70 -12.70
N ASP A 222 23.33 -19.53 -13.99
CA ASP A 222 24.30 -18.54 -14.46
C ASP A 222 23.75 -17.11 -14.35
N ILE A 223 24.59 -16.13 -14.68
CA ILE A 223 24.25 -14.70 -14.61
C ILE A 223 23.05 -14.33 -15.49
N THR A 224 22.92 -14.95 -16.66
CA THR A 224 21.84 -14.66 -17.59
C THR A 224 20.51 -15.23 -17.08
N GLN A 225 20.52 -16.45 -16.54
CA GLN A 225 19.37 -17.07 -15.88
C GLN A 225 18.94 -16.29 -14.62
N GLN A 226 19.90 -15.88 -13.78
CA GLN A 226 19.63 -15.02 -12.63
C GLN A 226 19.02 -13.68 -13.05
N ARG A 227 19.48 -13.10 -14.15
CA ARG A 227 18.93 -11.86 -14.70
C ARG A 227 17.50 -12.06 -15.20
N ALA A 228 17.22 -13.15 -15.91
CA ALA A 228 15.87 -13.47 -16.36
C ALA A 228 14.90 -13.62 -15.18
N ALA A 229 15.32 -14.38 -14.15
CA ALA A 229 14.54 -14.53 -12.93
C ALA A 229 14.39 -13.22 -12.15
N GLY A 230 15.42 -12.38 -12.10
CA GLY A 230 15.36 -11.06 -11.48
C GLY A 230 14.38 -10.11 -12.14
N ILE A 231 14.31 -10.11 -13.48
CA ILE A 231 13.31 -9.36 -14.24
C ILE A 231 11.91 -9.85 -13.85
N LEU A 232 11.67 -11.17 -13.84
CA LEU A 232 10.37 -11.72 -13.50
C LEU A 232 9.98 -11.44 -12.03
N ALA A 233 10.94 -11.54 -11.11
CA ALA A 233 10.74 -11.23 -9.70
C ALA A 233 10.36 -9.76 -9.50
N SER A 234 11.03 -8.84 -10.19
CA SER A 234 10.69 -7.40 -10.17
C SER A 234 9.29 -7.12 -10.73
N TRP A 235 8.86 -7.88 -11.74
CA TRP A 235 7.50 -7.77 -12.29
C TRP A 235 6.44 -8.28 -11.30
N PHE A 236 6.64 -9.45 -10.70
CA PHE A 236 5.73 -9.93 -9.65
C PHE A 236 5.74 -8.99 -8.43
N GLY A 237 6.89 -8.42 -8.08
CA GLY A 237 7.01 -7.39 -7.06
C GLY A 237 6.16 -6.15 -7.35
N SER A 238 6.17 -5.66 -8.59
CA SER A 238 5.34 -4.51 -8.99
C SER A 238 3.83 -4.78 -8.91
N LYS A 239 3.42 -6.05 -8.99
CA LYS A 239 2.03 -6.50 -8.75
C LYS A 239 1.71 -6.67 -7.27
N ALA A 240 2.64 -7.22 -6.48
CA ALA A 240 2.46 -7.44 -5.05
C ALA A 240 2.39 -6.13 -4.25
N GLN A 241 3.17 -5.12 -4.63
CA GLN A 241 3.22 -3.79 -4.01
C GLN A 241 3.36 -3.87 -2.48
N TRP A 242 2.41 -3.30 -1.72
CA TRP A 242 2.43 -3.22 -0.27
C TRP A 242 2.26 -4.57 0.44
N ARG A 243 1.73 -5.60 -0.25
CA ARG A 243 1.51 -6.93 0.33
C ARG A 243 2.82 -7.64 0.68
N GLY A 244 3.90 -7.28 -0.01
CA GLY A 244 5.19 -7.97 0.12
C GLY A 244 5.25 -9.26 -0.69
N GLN A 245 6.49 -9.73 -0.90
CA GLN A 245 6.79 -10.85 -1.78
C GLN A 245 8.03 -11.61 -1.31
N SER A 246 8.02 -12.92 -1.54
CA SER A 246 9.13 -13.82 -1.30
C SER A 246 9.28 -14.77 -2.48
N PHE A 247 10.49 -14.90 -3.00
CA PHE A 247 10.85 -15.80 -4.09
C PHE A 247 11.86 -16.85 -3.62
N PRO A 248 11.41 -17.90 -2.89
CA PRO A 248 12.28 -19.01 -2.50
C PRO A 248 12.88 -19.68 -3.74
N THR A 249 14.20 -19.78 -3.79
CA THR A 249 14.89 -20.44 -4.89
C THR A 249 15.11 -21.91 -4.58
N LEU A 250 14.82 -22.78 -5.54
CA LEU A 250 15.01 -24.22 -5.44
C LEU A 250 15.91 -24.70 -6.59
N PHE A 251 16.87 -25.57 -6.29
CA PHE A 251 17.74 -26.20 -7.30
C PHE A 251 17.34 -27.66 -7.47
N ASN A 252 16.92 -28.01 -8.68
CA ASN A 252 16.55 -29.37 -9.08
C ASN A 252 15.57 -30.06 -8.13
N GLN A 253 14.63 -29.31 -7.58
CA GLN A 253 13.62 -29.79 -6.64
C GLN A 253 12.23 -29.47 -7.16
N LEU A 254 11.34 -30.43 -7.03
CA LEU A 254 9.93 -30.27 -7.38
C LEU A 254 9.23 -29.42 -6.29
N PRO A 255 8.56 -28.32 -6.64
CA PRO A 255 8.01 -27.39 -5.66
C PRO A 255 6.62 -27.82 -5.16
N GLU A 256 6.36 -27.70 -3.87
CA GLU A 256 5.08 -28.12 -3.25
C GLU A 256 3.87 -27.20 -3.56
N ARG A 257 4.09 -26.07 -4.25
CA ARG A 257 3.08 -25.03 -4.52
C ARG A 257 3.29 -24.42 -5.90
N HIS A 258 2.39 -23.52 -6.30
CA HIS A 258 2.53 -22.78 -7.57
C HIS A 258 3.91 -22.15 -7.65
N ALA A 259 4.62 -22.39 -8.75
CA ALA A 259 6.03 -22.02 -8.89
C ALA A 259 6.38 -21.69 -10.33
N VAL A 260 7.48 -20.97 -10.50
CA VAL A 260 8.09 -20.71 -11.80
C VAL A 260 9.29 -21.62 -11.99
N VAL A 261 9.41 -22.24 -13.16
CA VAL A 261 10.53 -23.13 -13.49
C VAL A 261 11.27 -22.57 -14.69
N PHE A 262 12.57 -22.36 -14.56
CA PHE A 262 13.45 -21.95 -15.66
C PHE A 262 14.14 -23.18 -16.25
N ALA A 263 14.00 -23.37 -17.55
CA ALA A 263 14.56 -24.52 -18.26
C ALA A 263 15.04 -24.14 -19.66
N THR A 264 16.22 -24.61 -20.04
CA THR A 264 16.67 -24.60 -21.44
C THR A 264 16.70 -26.02 -21.99
N ASN A 265 16.79 -26.17 -23.31
CA ASN A 265 16.89 -27.49 -23.95
C ASN A 265 18.09 -28.31 -23.43
N THR A 266 19.16 -27.64 -22.96
CA THR A 266 20.36 -28.30 -22.43
C THR A 266 20.40 -28.40 -20.90
N ARG A 267 19.68 -27.51 -20.18
CA ARG A 267 19.66 -27.45 -18.72
C ARG A 267 18.22 -27.35 -18.22
N ARG A 268 17.66 -28.47 -17.77
CA ARG A 268 16.32 -28.56 -17.19
C ARG A 268 16.32 -29.43 -15.92
N PRO A 269 15.45 -29.15 -14.94
CA PRO A 269 15.30 -29.99 -13.77
C PRO A 269 14.95 -31.44 -14.13
N ASP A 270 15.28 -32.39 -13.25
CA ASP A 270 15.11 -33.82 -13.48
C ASP A 270 13.66 -34.21 -13.78
N PHE A 271 12.69 -33.56 -13.15
CA PHE A 271 11.25 -33.80 -13.38
C PHE A 271 10.77 -33.29 -14.76
N LEU A 272 11.59 -32.53 -15.50
CA LEU A 272 11.34 -32.10 -16.88
C LEU A 272 12.34 -32.73 -17.87
N ARG A 273 13.15 -33.71 -17.46
CA ARG A 273 14.24 -34.26 -18.28
C ARG A 273 13.77 -34.72 -19.66
N ASP A 274 12.60 -35.34 -19.74
CA ASP A 274 11.99 -35.90 -20.95
C ASP A 274 11.01 -34.93 -21.64
N TYR A 275 10.94 -33.67 -21.17
CA TYR A 275 10.08 -32.65 -21.76
C TYR A 275 10.57 -32.24 -23.16
N PRO A 276 9.69 -32.04 -24.15
CA PRO A 276 10.10 -31.73 -25.52
C PRO A 276 10.90 -30.42 -25.62
N ASP A 277 11.87 -30.41 -26.53
CA ASP A 277 12.68 -29.23 -26.80
C ASP A 277 11.86 -28.11 -27.45
N VAL A 278 12.12 -26.87 -27.02
CA VAL A 278 11.46 -25.68 -27.57
C VAL A 278 12.25 -25.07 -28.73
N LYS A 279 11.54 -24.44 -29.67
CA LYS A 279 12.12 -23.80 -30.87
C LYS A 279 12.48 -22.32 -30.67
N GLY A 280 12.11 -21.73 -29.53
CA GLY A 280 12.35 -20.33 -29.19
C GLY A 280 11.85 -19.97 -27.79
N PRO A 281 11.87 -18.68 -27.41
CA PRO A 281 11.40 -18.19 -26.12
C PRO A 281 9.94 -18.56 -25.87
N THR A 282 9.68 -19.45 -24.92
CA THR A 282 8.35 -20.03 -24.71
C THR A 282 7.93 -19.89 -23.25
N VAL A 283 6.70 -19.43 -23.02
CA VAL A 283 6.06 -19.43 -21.71
C VAL A 283 4.95 -20.46 -21.76
N GLU A 284 4.92 -21.38 -20.80
CA GLU A 284 3.94 -22.45 -20.77
C GLU A 284 3.42 -22.69 -19.36
N MET A 285 2.13 -22.96 -19.23
CA MET A 285 1.53 -23.41 -17.97
C MET A 285 1.33 -24.92 -18.00
N ILE A 286 1.86 -25.63 -16.99
CA ILE A 286 1.62 -27.06 -16.81
C ILE A 286 1.04 -27.38 -15.44
N SER A 287 0.42 -28.55 -15.30
CA SER A 287 0.06 -29.10 -14.00
C SER A 287 1.30 -29.69 -13.33
N HIS A 288 1.37 -29.60 -12.01
CA HIS A 288 2.39 -30.27 -11.24
C HIS A 288 2.24 -31.80 -11.38
N PRO A 289 3.33 -32.56 -11.62
CA PRO A 289 3.27 -33.99 -11.90
C PRO A 289 2.51 -34.82 -10.86
N ASP A 290 2.76 -34.54 -9.58
CA ASP A 290 2.15 -35.30 -8.48
C ASP A 290 0.88 -34.66 -7.90
N ASN A 291 0.51 -33.44 -8.35
CA ASN A 291 -0.59 -32.69 -7.74
C ASN A 291 -1.34 -31.82 -8.78
N PRO A 292 -2.52 -32.23 -9.25
CA PRO A 292 -3.24 -31.50 -10.31
C PRO A 292 -3.73 -30.10 -9.89
N TYR A 293 -3.79 -29.80 -8.60
CA TYR A 293 -4.19 -28.50 -8.06
C TYR A 293 -3.06 -27.47 -8.10
N VAL A 294 -1.81 -27.91 -8.25
CA VAL A 294 -0.65 -27.03 -8.34
C VAL A 294 -0.27 -26.84 -9.81
N LYS A 295 0.06 -25.59 -10.16
CA LYS A 295 0.48 -25.17 -11.50
C LYS A 295 1.93 -24.72 -11.52
N LEU A 296 2.66 -25.07 -12.56
CA LEU A 296 4.02 -24.62 -12.81
C LEU A 296 4.05 -23.73 -14.04
N LEU A 297 4.67 -22.55 -13.92
CA LEU A 297 4.95 -21.67 -15.04
C LEU A 297 6.33 -22.01 -15.59
N LEU A 298 6.38 -22.67 -16.73
CA LEU A 298 7.62 -22.98 -17.42
C LEU A 298 8.07 -21.78 -18.25
N ILE A 299 9.25 -21.27 -17.95
CA ILE A 299 9.97 -20.30 -18.77
C ILE A 299 11.04 -21.10 -19.52
N GLN A 300 10.82 -21.29 -20.82
CA GLN A 300 11.62 -22.16 -21.67
C GLN A 300 12.33 -21.40 -22.78
N GLY A 301 13.50 -21.88 -23.17
CA GLY A 301 14.28 -21.31 -24.26
C GLY A 301 15.28 -22.30 -24.85
N ARG A 302 15.80 -22.01 -26.05
CA ARG A 302 16.92 -22.79 -26.61
C ARG A 302 18.18 -22.59 -25.77
N ASP A 303 18.37 -21.38 -25.26
CA ASP A 303 19.48 -20.94 -24.42
C ASP A 303 19.01 -19.94 -23.35
N ASP A 304 19.93 -19.38 -22.57
CA ASP A 304 19.58 -18.46 -21.48
C ASP A 304 19.14 -17.07 -21.97
N ASN A 305 19.52 -16.66 -23.19
CA ASN A 305 19.06 -15.40 -23.77
C ASN A 305 17.59 -15.48 -24.19
N ASP A 306 17.16 -16.64 -24.67
CA ASP A 306 15.74 -16.90 -24.92
C ASP A 306 14.94 -16.78 -23.61
N LEU A 307 15.47 -17.20 -22.45
CA LEU A 307 14.79 -17.02 -21.15
C LEU A 307 14.59 -15.53 -20.82
N VAL A 308 15.61 -14.70 -21.04
CA VAL A 308 15.50 -13.24 -20.85
C VAL A 308 14.42 -12.66 -21.78
N THR A 309 14.33 -13.16 -23.01
CA THR A 309 13.32 -12.71 -23.98
C THR A 309 11.91 -13.14 -23.56
N ALA A 310 11.73 -14.37 -23.08
CA ALA A 310 10.47 -14.88 -22.58
C ALA A 310 9.96 -14.05 -21.39
N VAL A 311 10.79 -13.77 -20.39
CA VAL A 311 10.38 -12.94 -19.23
C VAL A 311 10.12 -11.48 -19.58
N LYS A 312 10.83 -10.92 -20.57
CA LYS A 312 10.49 -9.58 -21.10
C LYS A 312 9.13 -9.60 -21.80
N GLY A 313 8.80 -10.68 -22.49
CA GLY A 313 7.49 -10.92 -23.09
C GLY A 313 6.38 -10.98 -22.04
N ILE A 314 6.63 -11.63 -20.91
CA ILE A 314 5.72 -11.60 -19.74
C ILE A 314 5.57 -10.17 -19.22
N ALA A 315 6.69 -9.48 -19.01
CA ALA A 315 6.69 -8.19 -18.36
C ALA A 315 5.99 -7.08 -19.17
N GLN A 316 6.04 -7.16 -20.50
CA GLN A 316 5.53 -6.12 -21.41
C GLN A 316 4.35 -6.55 -22.30
N GLY A 317 4.08 -7.85 -22.42
CA GLY A 317 3.12 -8.41 -23.39
C GLY A 317 2.16 -9.45 -22.82
N ASN A 318 2.09 -9.62 -21.50
CA ASN A 318 1.21 -10.63 -20.87
C ASN A 318 -0.28 -10.50 -21.24
N ILE A 319 -0.76 -9.30 -21.59
CA ILE A 319 -2.15 -9.09 -22.04
C ILE A 319 -2.51 -9.87 -23.31
N LEU A 320 -1.52 -10.31 -24.08
CA LEU A 320 -1.70 -11.09 -25.31
C LEU A 320 -1.67 -12.61 -25.07
N PHE A 321 -1.41 -13.04 -23.83
CA PHE A 321 -1.28 -14.45 -23.51
C PHE A 321 -2.62 -15.17 -23.65
N ARG A 322 -2.59 -16.35 -24.28
CA ARG A 322 -3.76 -17.19 -24.51
C ARG A 322 -3.36 -18.64 -24.73
N GLY A 323 -4.17 -19.57 -24.26
CA GLY A 323 -3.94 -21.00 -24.38
C GLY A 323 -2.84 -21.51 -23.44
N GLN A 324 -2.45 -22.76 -23.59
CA GLN A 324 -1.50 -23.42 -22.69
C GLN A 324 -0.06 -22.87 -22.80
N ASN A 325 0.37 -22.51 -24.02
CA ASN A 325 1.71 -22.00 -24.29
C ASN A 325 1.69 -20.76 -25.19
N VAL A 326 2.72 -19.92 -25.04
CA VAL A 326 2.92 -18.70 -25.80
C VAL A 326 4.37 -18.65 -26.24
N LEU A 327 4.59 -18.51 -27.54
CA LEU A 327 5.90 -18.22 -28.13
C LEU A 327 6.10 -16.70 -28.19
N VAL A 328 7.18 -16.21 -27.60
CA VAL A 328 7.56 -14.79 -27.63
C VAL A 328 8.54 -14.58 -28.78
N GLU A 329 8.07 -13.98 -29.87
CA GLU A 329 8.91 -13.75 -31.06
C GLU A 329 9.92 -12.63 -30.85
N LYS A 330 9.46 -11.46 -30.39
CA LYS A 330 10.28 -10.26 -30.25
C LYS A 330 9.72 -9.32 -29.19
N VAL A 331 10.60 -8.68 -28.44
CA VAL A 331 10.26 -7.64 -27.48
C VAL A 331 11.23 -6.46 -27.65
N GLU A 332 10.70 -5.28 -27.96
CA GLU A 332 11.51 -4.07 -28.19
C GLU A 332 11.09 -2.92 -27.30
N GLN A 333 12.08 -2.32 -26.65
CA GLN A 333 11.91 -1.06 -25.95
C GLN A 333 12.05 0.09 -26.95
N LEU A 334 10.94 0.79 -27.22
CA LEU A 334 10.91 1.85 -28.21
C LEU A 334 11.64 3.12 -27.75
N GLN A 335 11.63 3.40 -26.44
CA GLN A 335 12.28 4.58 -25.87
C GLN A 335 12.99 4.24 -24.55
N PRO A 336 14.19 4.79 -24.32
CA PRO A 336 14.85 4.74 -23.02
C PRO A 336 14.00 5.42 -21.94
N ARG A 337 14.08 4.89 -20.71
CA ARG A 337 13.45 5.48 -19.54
C ARG A 337 14.12 6.80 -19.14
N GLN A 338 13.35 7.69 -18.53
CA GLN A 338 13.81 8.97 -18.01
C GLN A 338 13.95 8.91 -16.48
N PRO A 339 14.84 9.71 -15.88
CA PRO A 339 14.92 9.79 -14.42
C PRO A 339 13.58 10.17 -13.79
N TYR A 340 13.23 9.53 -12.67
CA TYR A 340 12.01 9.78 -11.89
C TYR A 340 10.70 9.48 -12.62
N ASP A 341 10.73 8.66 -13.67
CA ASP A 341 9.55 8.29 -14.47
C ASP A 341 8.79 7.04 -13.94
N ALA A 342 9.12 6.60 -12.72
CA ALA A 342 8.55 5.41 -12.11
C ALA A 342 7.03 5.55 -11.92
N PRO A 343 6.20 4.59 -12.40
CA PRO A 343 4.74 4.68 -12.30
C PRO A 343 4.17 4.89 -10.89
N ASN A 344 4.83 4.34 -9.86
CA ASN A 344 4.38 4.47 -8.47
C ASN A 344 4.84 5.77 -7.80
N TRP A 345 5.65 6.60 -8.46
CA TRP A 345 6.10 7.90 -7.94
C TRP A 345 5.23 9.03 -8.46
N VAL A 346 5.14 10.10 -7.68
CA VAL A 346 4.59 11.34 -8.21
C VAL A 346 5.49 11.89 -9.30
N ARG A 347 4.87 12.57 -10.25
CA ARG A 347 5.58 13.23 -11.34
C ARG A 347 6.23 14.52 -10.85
N THR A 348 7.51 14.68 -11.19
CA THR A 348 8.30 15.92 -10.93
C THR A 348 8.61 16.69 -12.21
N ASP A 349 8.01 16.31 -13.34
CA ASP A 349 8.17 16.99 -14.63
C ASP A 349 7.00 17.92 -14.97
N ARG A 350 5.83 17.70 -14.35
CA ARG A 350 4.59 18.49 -14.54
C ARG A 350 3.65 18.35 -13.34
N PRO A 351 2.62 19.21 -13.22
CA PRO A 351 1.50 18.98 -12.31
C PRO A 351 0.84 17.62 -12.56
N MET A 352 0.59 16.87 -11.48
CA MET A 352 -0.04 15.55 -11.51
C MET A 352 -1.51 15.67 -11.10
N THR A 353 -2.40 15.01 -11.84
CA THR A 353 -3.84 14.97 -11.52
C THR A 353 -4.16 13.93 -10.46
N PHE A 354 -5.26 14.11 -9.73
CA PHE A 354 -5.72 13.12 -8.76
C PHE A 354 -6.23 11.83 -9.43
N THR A 355 -6.69 11.93 -10.68
CA THR A 355 -7.02 10.74 -11.50
C THR A 355 -5.79 9.85 -11.70
N GLU A 356 -4.60 10.43 -11.87
CA GLU A 356 -3.35 9.66 -11.98
C GLU A 356 -2.93 9.00 -10.65
N LEU A 357 -3.42 9.49 -9.50
CA LEU A 357 -3.17 8.92 -8.17
C LEU A 357 -4.23 7.91 -7.72
N GLN A 358 -5.34 7.82 -8.47
CA GLN A 358 -6.47 6.96 -8.16
C GLN A 358 -6.14 5.49 -8.40
N GLN A 359 -6.46 4.65 -7.42
CA GLN A 359 -6.23 3.20 -7.43
C GLN A 359 -7.48 2.42 -7.93
N TYR A 360 -8.68 2.98 -7.76
CA TYR A 360 -9.95 2.36 -8.17
C TYR A 360 -11.01 3.43 -8.50
N ALA A 361 -11.94 3.14 -9.42
CA ALA A 361 -12.82 4.10 -10.09
C ALA A 361 -13.69 5.01 -9.17
N GLU A 362 -13.94 4.61 -7.92
CA GLU A 362 -14.78 5.35 -6.98
C GLU A 362 -14.02 5.94 -5.78
N GLN A 363 -12.69 5.91 -5.78
CA GLN A 363 -11.89 6.39 -4.64
C GLN A 363 -12.12 7.86 -4.29
N LEU A 364 -12.45 8.70 -5.27
CA LEU A 364 -12.60 10.14 -5.11
C LEU A 364 -14.03 10.58 -4.73
N GLN A 365 -14.91 9.64 -4.36
CA GLN A 365 -16.28 9.92 -3.98
C GLN A 365 -16.63 9.27 -2.64
N THR A 366 -17.54 9.90 -1.89
CA THR A 366 -18.02 9.40 -0.60
C THR A 366 -19.48 9.79 -0.40
N SER A 367 -20.22 8.96 0.35
CA SER A 367 -21.62 9.21 0.68
C SER A 367 -21.98 8.76 2.08
N GLY A 368 -23.01 9.38 2.67
CA GLY A 368 -23.53 9.00 3.99
C GLY A 368 -24.09 10.19 4.75
N ILE A 369 -24.68 9.95 5.93
CA ILE A 369 -25.11 11.03 6.84
C ILE A 369 -23.89 11.83 7.30
N GLN A 370 -22.86 11.10 7.73
CA GLN A 370 -21.49 11.59 7.91
C GLN A 370 -20.58 10.79 6.97
N PRO A 371 -20.32 11.29 5.75
CA PRO A 371 -19.52 10.58 4.76
C PRO A 371 -18.14 10.19 5.30
N GLY A 372 -17.63 9.04 4.87
CA GLY A 372 -16.27 8.61 5.20
C GLY A 372 -15.20 9.49 4.52
N PRO A 373 -13.97 9.50 5.03
CA PRO A 373 -12.87 10.24 4.43
C PRO A 373 -12.49 9.72 3.04
N ILE A 374 -12.21 10.64 2.11
CA ILE A 374 -11.53 10.31 0.85
C ILE A 374 -10.02 10.35 1.11
N SER A 375 -9.29 9.29 0.74
CA SER A 375 -7.83 9.19 0.95
C SER A 375 -7.08 8.90 -0.34
N LEU A 376 -5.98 9.62 -0.56
CA LEU A 376 -5.04 9.41 -1.66
C LEU A 376 -3.63 9.20 -1.10
N THR A 377 -2.92 8.21 -1.65
CA THR A 377 -1.51 7.95 -1.30
C THR A 377 -0.60 8.47 -2.40
N MET A 378 0.46 9.16 -2.01
CA MET A 378 1.47 9.70 -2.93
C MET A 378 2.86 9.27 -2.47
N ASN A 379 3.65 8.71 -3.38
CA ASN A 379 5.04 8.34 -3.12
C ASN A 379 5.98 9.37 -3.76
N LEU A 380 6.82 9.99 -2.94
CA LEU A 380 7.76 11.00 -3.39
C LEU A 380 9.14 10.39 -3.66
N PRO A 381 9.85 10.84 -4.71
CA PRO A 381 11.28 10.62 -4.81
C PRO A 381 11.98 11.09 -3.53
N PRO A 382 12.80 10.25 -2.88
CA PRO A 382 13.37 10.59 -1.58
C PRO A 382 14.41 11.72 -1.65
N ASP A 383 14.96 11.98 -2.83
CA ASP A 383 15.95 13.03 -3.08
C ASP A 383 15.35 14.38 -3.43
N LEU A 384 14.03 14.55 -3.32
CA LEU A 384 13.38 15.83 -3.55
C LEU A 384 13.83 16.85 -2.50
N TYR A 385 14.48 17.92 -2.95
CA TYR A 385 15.02 18.98 -2.13
C TYR A 385 13.91 19.97 -1.76
N LEU A 386 13.29 19.71 -0.60
CA LEU A 386 12.14 20.46 -0.07
C LEU A 386 12.51 21.65 0.83
N ILE A 387 13.80 21.87 1.09
CA ILE A 387 14.27 22.89 2.03
C ILE A 387 14.00 24.30 1.45
N ARG A 388 13.23 25.11 2.19
CA ARG A 388 12.83 26.50 1.88
C ARG A 388 11.81 26.70 0.74
N SER A 389 11.14 25.66 0.25
CA SER A 389 10.03 25.88 -0.67
C SER A 389 8.91 26.64 0.04
N THR A 390 8.27 27.60 -0.67
CA THR A 390 7.07 28.30 -0.20
C THR A 390 5.94 27.34 0.14
N GLY A 391 6.02 26.10 -0.38
CA GLY A 391 5.20 24.92 -0.13
C GLY A 391 4.72 24.37 -1.46
N ILE A 392 3.96 23.27 -1.45
CA ILE A 392 3.50 22.61 -2.68
C ILE A 392 2.13 23.13 -3.06
N ASP A 393 2.01 23.56 -4.30
CA ASP A 393 0.76 24.04 -4.86
C ASP A 393 -0.16 22.85 -5.19
N MET A 394 -1.35 22.90 -4.62
CA MET A 394 -2.42 21.96 -4.89
C MET A 394 -3.69 22.72 -5.29
N HIS A 395 -4.20 22.43 -6.48
CA HIS A 395 -5.47 22.94 -6.99
C HIS A 395 -6.55 21.91 -6.71
N LEU A 396 -7.38 22.18 -5.70
CA LEU A 396 -8.43 21.28 -5.28
C LEU A 396 -9.78 21.73 -5.84
N LYS A 397 -10.39 20.86 -6.65
CA LYS A 397 -11.75 21.00 -7.15
C LYS A 397 -12.62 19.94 -6.51
N TYR A 398 -13.75 20.34 -5.94
CA TYR A 398 -14.63 19.41 -5.27
C TYR A 398 -16.09 19.85 -5.35
N ARG A 399 -16.98 18.88 -5.19
CA ARG A 399 -18.42 18.98 -5.23
C ARG A 399 -18.99 18.33 -3.98
N TYR A 400 -20.05 18.91 -3.45
CA TYR A 400 -20.67 18.44 -2.22
C TYR A 400 -22.16 18.75 -2.20
N THR A 401 -22.91 18.04 -1.37
CA THR A 401 -24.32 18.34 -1.10
C THR A 401 -24.39 19.58 -0.22
N PRO A 402 -25.02 20.69 -0.65
CA PRO A 402 -24.99 21.92 0.15
C PRO A 402 -25.75 21.75 1.48
N PRO A 403 -25.19 22.18 2.63
CA PRO A 403 -25.92 22.18 3.90
C PRO A 403 -27.14 23.12 3.81
N ARG A 404 -28.18 22.87 4.62
CA ARG A 404 -29.40 23.70 4.57
C ARG A 404 -29.22 25.10 5.17
N ILE A 405 -28.33 25.19 6.14
CA ILE A 405 -27.98 26.42 6.87
C ILE A 405 -26.47 26.50 6.99
N GLN A 406 -25.95 27.68 7.29
CA GLN A 406 -24.54 27.84 7.60
C GLN A 406 -24.32 27.45 9.08
N ASP A 407 -24.00 26.17 9.30
CA ASP A 407 -23.89 25.54 10.63
C ASP A 407 -22.45 25.11 10.99
N GLY A 408 -21.47 25.57 10.22
CA GLY A 408 -20.06 25.20 10.41
C GLY A 408 -19.65 23.89 9.74
N SER A 409 -20.51 23.32 8.88
CA SER A 409 -20.11 22.25 7.95
C SER A 409 -18.84 22.64 7.18
N ARG A 410 -17.86 21.73 7.09
CA ARG A 410 -16.54 22.01 6.54
C ARG A 410 -15.89 20.81 5.85
N LEU A 411 -15.07 21.08 4.85
CA LEU A 411 -14.08 20.16 4.29
C LEU A 411 -12.76 20.35 5.03
N ASN A 412 -12.28 19.32 5.73
CA ASN A 412 -10.97 19.29 6.35
C ASN A 412 -9.97 18.54 5.44
N VAL A 413 -8.82 19.15 5.20
CA VAL A 413 -7.72 18.56 4.45
C VAL A 413 -6.59 18.23 5.43
N SER A 414 -6.13 16.98 5.41
CA SER A 414 -5.05 16.50 6.26
C SER A 414 -3.99 15.75 5.44
N LEU A 415 -2.74 15.83 5.91
CA LEU A 415 -1.58 15.16 5.33
C LEU A 415 -0.88 14.36 6.42
N ASN A 416 -0.67 13.06 6.23
CA ASN A 416 -0.01 12.19 7.21
C ASN A 416 -0.61 12.32 8.62
N ASN A 417 -1.96 12.33 8.69
CA ASN A 417 -2.77 12.52 9.91
C ASN A 417 -2.62 13.89 10.59
N GLN A 418 -2.00 14.87 9.93
CA GLN A 418 -1.88 16.24 10.43
C GLN A 418 -2.84 17.16 9.68
N PHE A 419 -3.64 17.93 10.43
CA PHE A 419 -4.57 18.90 9.86
C PHE A 419 -3.81 20.03 9.15
N MET A 420 -4.16 20.31 7.89
CA MET A 420 -3.54 21.37 7.08
C MET A 420 -4.47 22.58 6.98
N GLN A 421 -5.68 22.40 6.46
CA GLN A 421 -6.61 23.49 6.18
C GLN A 421 -8.07 23.02 6.22
N ALA A 422 -8.99 23.93 6.53
CA ALA A 422 -10.44 23.71 6.48
C ALA A 422 -11.12 24.71 5.55
N TYR A 423 -12.14 24.26 4.82
CA TYR A 423 -13.00 25.08 3.97
C TYR A 423 -14.44 24.95 4.40
N SER A 424 -15.13 26.07 4.64
CA SER A 424 -16.56 26.04 4.98
C SER A 424 -17.40 25.57 3.78
N LEU A 425 -18.29 24.61 4.01
CA LEU A 425 -19.31 24.18 3.05
C LEU A 425 -20.47 25.18 3.13
N LEU A 426 -20.79 25.82 2.00
CA LEU A 426 -21.77 26.90 1.96
C LEU A 426 -23.16 26.36 1.62
N PRO A 427 -24.23 26.87 2.28
CA PRO A 427 -25.59 26.51 1.92
C PRO A 427 -25.99 27.11 0.58
N GLU A 428 -26.98 26.50 -0.08
CA GLU A 428 -27.39 26.80 -1.46
C GLU A 428 -28.02 28.21 -1.71
N ARG A 429 -28.14 29.10 -0.72
CA ARG A 429 -29.07 30.24 -0.80
C ARG A 429 -28.72 31.32 -1.84
N GLU A 430 -29.79 31.82 -2.51
CA GLU A 430 -29.90 32.96 -3.47
C GLU A 430 -29.95 32.67 -4.99
N GLN A 431 -30.86 31.81 -5.46
CA GLN A 431 -31.52 32.06 -6.75
C GLN A 431 -33.03 32.02 -6.55
N GLY A 432 -33.62 33.21 -6.43
CA GLY A 432 -35.06 33.37 -6.41
C GLY A 432 -35.68 32.76 -7.67
N ALA A 433 -36.71 31.95 -7.47
CA ALA A 433 -37.77 31.59 -8.41
C ALA A 433 -37.63 32.13 -9.85
N GLN A 434 -36.86 31.46 -10.71
CA GLN A 434 -37.10 31.49 -12.16
C GLN A 434 -36.76 30.15 -12.81
N LEU A 435 -37.84 29.42 -13.13
CA LEU A 435 -38.02 28.62 -14.35
C LEU A 435 -36.90 27.64 -14.72
N LEU A 436 -37.14 26.37 -14.40
CA LEU A 436 -36.98 25.15 -15.22
C LEU A 436 -36.24 25.30 -16.58
N ARG A 437 -35.02 25.84 -16.60
CA ARG A 437 -34.04 25.57 -17.63
C ARG A 437 -33.22 24.43 -17.06
N LEU A 438 -33.39 23.21 -17.56
CA LEU A 438 -32.44 22.14 -17.31
C LEU A 438 -31.05 22.66 -17.67
N PRO A 439 -30.17 22.99 -16.70
CA PRO A 439 -28.77 23.13 -17.01
C PRO A 439 -28.30 21.68 -17.15
N LEU A 440 -27.75 21.30 -18.30
CA LEU A 440 -27.06 20.01 -18.42
C LEU A 440 -25.85 19.89 -17.46
N THR A 441 -25.57 20.93 -16.65
CA THR A 441 -24.68 20.94 -15.50
C THR A 441 -25.48 20.79 -14.20
N GLN A 442 -25.61 19.56 -13.72
CA GLN A 442 -26.31 19.20 -12.49
C GLN A 442 -25.68 19.88 -11.25
N GLY A 443 -26.42 20.81 -10.65
CA GLY A 443 -26.70 20.96 -9.20
C GLY A 443 -25.63 20.71 -8.11
N LEU A 444 -24.33 20.84 -8.40
CA LEU A 444 -23.26 20.74 -7.40
C LEU A 444 -22.37 21.98 -7.51
N ILE A 445 -22.14 22.67 -6.40
CA ILE A 445 -21.31 23.89 -6.36
C ILE A 445 -19.86 23.48 -6.67
N ASP A 446 -19.32 23.97 -7.79
CA ASP A 446 -17.91 23.81 -8.15
C ASP A 446 -17.07 24.80 -7.34
N SER A 447 -16.22 24.30 -6.45
CA SER A 447 -15.34 25.11 -5.60
C SER A 447 -13.88 24.82 -5.94
N ASP A 448 -13.16 25.85 -6.41
CA ASP A 448 -11.71 25.80 -6.66
C ASP A 448 -10.94 26.48 -5.52
N LYS A 449 -9.91 25.82 -5.00
CA LYS A 449 -9.05 26.32 -3.92
C LYS A 449 -7.58 25.94 -4.15
N ASN A 450 -6.70 26.90 -3.96
CA ASN A 450 -5.26 26.67 -3.90
C ASN A 450 -4.85 26.39 -2.45
N ILE A 451 -4.20 25.25 -2.23
CA ILE A 451 -3.63 24.83 -0.94
C ILE A 451 -2.12 24.81 -1.10
N ASN A 452 -1.44 25.39 -0.11
CA ASN A 452 0.01 25.41 -0.06
C ASN A 452 0.49 24.49 1.06
N ILE A 453 1.06 23.33 0.71
CA ILE A 453 1.47 22.30 1.68
C ILE A 453 2.90 22.59 2.17
N PRO A 454 3.14 22.77 3.49
CA PRO A 454 4.49 22.96 4.02
C PRO A 454 5.37 21.73 3.78
N ALA A 455 6.47 21.91 3.06
CA ALA A 455 7.27 20.78 2.58
C ALA A 455 8.02 20.01 3.67
N LEU A 456 8.19 20.58 4.88
CA LEU A 456 8.78 19.91 6.04
C LEU A 456 7.93 18.73 6.58
N ARG A 457 6.68 18.57 6.12
CA ARG A 457 5.74 17.53 6.58
C ARG A 457 5.71 16.26 5.71
N LEU A 458 6.55 16.19 4.68
CA LEU A 458 6.54 15.11 3.71
C LEU A 458 7.61 14.06 3.98
N GLY A 459 7.23 12.79 3.83
CA GLY A 459 8.11 11.63 3.80
C GLY A 459 8.13 10.97 2.42
N ALA A 460 8.69 9.76 2.34
CA ALA A 460 8.72 8.98 1.09
C ALA A 460 7.32 8.52 0.66
N ILE A 461 6.46 8.16 1.62
CA ILE A 461 5.05 7.79 1.40
C ILE A 461 4.21 8.78 2.17
N ASN A 462 3.23 9.40 1.52
CA ASN A 462 2.35 10.38 2.15
C ASN A 462 0.89 10.05 1.87
N GLN A 463 0.03 10.28 2.85
CA GLN A 463 -1.40 10.11 2.73
C GLN A 463 -2.10 11.47 2.85
N LEU A 464 -2.76 11.88 1.78
CA LEU A 464 -3.64 13.03 1.73
C LEU A 464 -5.06 12.57 2.01
N ARG A 465 -5.74 13.20 2.97
CA ARG A 465 -7.07 12.82 3.42
C ARG A 465 -8.00 14.03 3.45
N PHE A 466 -9.21 13.82 2.95
CA PHE A 466 -10.26 14.81 2.83
C PHE A 466 -11.51 14.34 3.60
N ASP A 467 -11.87 15.09 4.64
CA ASP A 467 -13.00 14.80 5.51
C ASP A 467 -14.11 15.84 5.27
N PHE A 468 -15.26 15.39 4.77
CA PHE A 468 -16.45 16.23 4.61
C PHE A 468 -17.31 16.14 5.88
N ASP A 469 -17.06 17.05 6.82
CA ASP A 469 -17.76 17.11 8.11
C ASP A 469 -19.00 17.99 7.99
N TYR A 470 -20.17 17.35 7.92
CA TYR A 470 -21.47 18.02 7.96
C TYR A 470 -21.91 18.23 9.41
N THR A 471 -22.16 19.48 9.79
CA THR A 471 -22.94 19.75 10.99
C THR A 471 -24.41 19.51 10.66
N THR A 472 -25.14 18.80 11.52
CA THR A 472 -26.58 18.62 11.37
C THR A 472 -27.26 18.87 12.72
N LEU A 473 -28.37 19.60 12.71
CA LEU A 473 -29.25 19.73 13.88
C LEU A 473 -30.04 18.42 14.02
N LEU A 474 -29.61 17.56 14.94
CA LEU A 474 -30.13 16.20 15.07
C LEU A 474 -31.38 16.11 15.97
N ALA A 475 -31.59 17.08 16.87
CA ALA A 475 -32.79 17.20 17.70
C ALA A 475 -33.00 18.64 18.19
N SER A 476 -34.26 19.08 18.34
CA SER A 476 -34.62 20.33 19.02
C SER A 476 -34.76 20.07 20.52
N GLY A 477 -34.01 20.77 21.37
CA GLY A 477 -34.04 20.59 22.84
C GLY A 477 -35.25 21.21 23.56
N ALA A 478 -36.36 21.45 22.86
CA ALA A 478 -37.58 21.98 23.47
C ALA A 478 -38.47 20.84 23.96
N GLU A 479 -38.75 20.78 25.27
CA GLU A 479 -39.67 19.80 25.87
C GLU A 479 -41.01 19.78 25.11
N GLY A 480 -41.44 18.60 24.69
CA GLY A 480 -42.73 18.39 24.02
C GLY A 480 -42.76 18.55 22.50
N ARG A 481 -41.65 18.94 21.83
CA ARG A 481 -41.58 18.96 20.35
C ARG A 481 -40.80 17.77 19.81
N CYS A 482 -41.52 16.75 19.36
CA CYS A 482 -40.96 15.57 18.72
C CYS A 482 -40.93 15.70 17.20
N GLU A 483 -40.02 16.53 16.70
CA GLU A 483 -39.75 16.60 15.25
C GLU A 483 -38.71 15.54 14.90
N THR A 484 -39.14 14.44 14.26
CA THR A 484 -38.24 13.42 13.71
C THR A 484 -37.87 13.84 12.29
N TYR A 485 -36.61 14.23 12.08
CA TYR A 485 -36.11 14.57 10.75
C TYR A 485 -35.64 13.30 10.03
N SER A 486 -36.04 13.09 8.77
CA SER A 486 -35.48 12.05 7.92
C SER A 486 -34.08 12.45 7.46
N PHE A 487 -33.10 11.56 7.62
CA PHE A 487 -31.74 11.78 7.12
C PHE A 487 -31.69 11.69 5.60
N THR A 488 -31.22 12.74 4.95
CA THR A 488 -30.78 12.67 3.55
C THR A 488 -29.30 12.33 3.54
N GLN A 489 -28.90 11.39 2.66
CA GLN A 489 -27.48 11.10 2.46
C GLN A 489 -26.79 12.33 1.86
N ASN A 490 -25.64 12.70 2.43
CA ASN A 490 -24.77 13.68 1.83
C ASN A 490 -23.83 12.96 0.87
N HIS A 491 -23.61 13.56 -0.29
CA HIS A 491 -22.63 13.11 -1.27
C HIS A 491 -21.51 14.16 -1.37
N ALA A 492 -20.28 13.69 -1.48
CA ALA A 492 -19.11 14.52 -1.76
C ALA A 492 -18.19 13.83 -2.75
N VAL A 493 -17.62 14.63 -3.66
CA VAL A 493 -16.76 14.17 -4.74
C VAL A 493 -15.60 15.14 -4.88
N ILE A 494 -14.38 14.61 -4.98
CA ILE A 494 -13.22 15.38 -5.40
C ILE A 494 -13.07 15.17 -6.90
N ASP A 495 -13.01 16.26 -7.66
CA ASP A 495 -12.86 16.17 -9.10
C ASP A 495 -11.46 15.64 -9.42
N GLY A 496 -11.39 14.60 -10.25
CA GLY A 496 -10.14 13.95 -10.65
C GLY A 496 -9.19 14.87 -11.42
N SER A 497 -9.67 16.02 -11.92
CA SER A 497 -8.86 17.08 -12.52
C SER A 497 -8.17 18.00 -11.50
N SER A 498 -8.39 17.80 -10.19
CA SER A 498 -7.59 18.40 -9.13
C SER A 498 -6.11 18.04 -9.33
N THR A 499 -5.20 18.97 -9.09
CA THR A 499 -3.77 18.78 -9.37
C THR A 499 -2.88 19.07 -8.17
N ILE A 500 -1.74 18.40 -8.10
CA ILE A 500 -0.64 18.69 -7.17
C ILE A 500 0.66 18.85 -7.97
N ASP A 501 1.45 19.89 -7.70
CA ASP A 501 2.62 20.23 -8.52
C ASP A 501 3.97 20.10 -7.78
N PHE A 502 4.80 19.18 -8.25
CA PHE A 502 6.17 18.98 -7.79
C PHE A 502 7.23 19.38 -8.83
N SER A 503 6.83 19.99 -9.95
CA SER A 503 7.71 20.26 -11.10
C SER A 503 8.82 21.29 -10.88
N GLY A 504 8.63 22.20 -9.90
CA GLY A 504 9.64 23.21 -9.56
C GLY A 504 10.76 22.72 -8.64
N TYR A 505 10.63 21.52 -8.08
CA TYR A 505 11.53 21.00 -7.06
C TYR A 505 12.79 20.36 -7.67
N ARG A 506 13.90 20.43 -6.92
CA ARG A 506 15.20 19.90 -7.35
C ARG A 506 15.48 18.57 -6.70
N HIS A 507 16.36 17.77 -7.32
CA HIS A 507 16.78 16.48 -6.79
C HIS A 507 18.19 16.61 -6.21
N PHE A 508 18.30 16.55 -4.88
CA PHE A 508 19.54 16.62 -4.13
C PHE A 508 19.39 15.99 -2.75
N MET A 509 20.24 15.00 -2.44
CA MET A 509 20.19 14.26 -1.18
C MET A 509 21.57 13.98 -0.61
N ALA A 510 21.68 14.04 0.73
CA ALA A 510 22.83 13.54 1.47
C ALA A 510 22.74 12.01 1.62
N MET A 511 23.81 11.33 1.26
CA MET A 511 23.98 9.88 1.29
C MET A 511 25.22 9.53 2.14
N PRO A 512 25.34 8.31 2.68
CA PRO A 512 24.39 7.20 2.61
C PRO A 512 23.15 7.40 3.50
N ASP A 513 21.96 7.12 2.95
CA ASP A 513 20.72 6.99 3.71
C ASP A 513 20.00 5.68 3.36
N LEU A 514 20.19 4.65 4.18
CA LEU A 514 19.53 3.36 4.02
C LEU A 514 18.00 3.43 4.13
N ARG A 515 17.46 4.52 4.68
CA ARG A 515 16.01 4.75 4.70
C ARG A 515 15.47 5.01 3.28
N ALA A 516 16.25 5.71 2.45
CA ALA A 516 15.90 5.97 1.05
C ALA A 516 15.91 4.66 0.23
N PHE A 517 16.89 3.79 0.50
CA PHE A 517 16.93 2.45 -0.07
C PHE A 517 15.75 1.58 0.40
N ALA A 518 15.53 1.48 1.72
CA ALA A 518 14.52 0.59 2.28
C ALA A 518 13.08 0.96 1.87
N ASN A 519 12.76 2.26 1.78
CA ASN A 519 11.39 2.72 1.54
C ASN A 519 11.10 3.12 0.09
N ALA A 520 12.11 3.48 -0.69
CA ALA A 520 11.93 3.95 -2.06
C ALA A 520 12.89 3.29 -3.05
N ALA A 521 13.67 2.28 -2.65
CA ALA A 521 14.66 1.61 -3.48
C ALA A 521 15.74 2.54 -4.08
N PHE A 522 15.93 3.72 -3.50
CA PHE A 522 16.87 4.72 -4.02
C PHE A 522 18.32 4.36 -3.62
N PRO A 523 19.32 4.56 -4.51
CA PRO A 523 19.25 5.25 -5.80
C PRO A 523 18.88 4.40 -7.02
N PHE A 524 18.71 3.09 -6.85
CA PHE A 524 18.42 2.17 -7.97
C PHE A 524 17.07 2.48 -8.66
N SER A 525 16.11 3.00 -7.91
CA SER A 525 14.79 3.42 -8.41
C SER A 525 14.79 4.74 -9.21
N ARG A 526 15.93 5.43 -9.33
CA ARG A 526 16.02 6.68 -10.12
C ARG A 526 15.57 6.49 -11.56
N LEU A 527 15.87 5.33 -12.17
CA LEU A 527 15.34 4.90 -13.46
C LEU A 527 14.48 3.66 -13.24
N ALA A 528 13.22 3.67 -13.68
CA ALA A 528 12.27 2.63 -13.33
C ALA A 528 12.65 1.23 -13.83
N ASP A 529 13.44 1.13 -14.91
CA ASP A 529 13.92 -0.13 -15.51
C ASP A 529 15.28 -0.61 -15.00
N LEU A 530 15.89 0.12 -14.06
CA LEU A 530 17.20 -0.16 -13.47
C LEU A 530 18.36 -0.15 -14.49
N SER A 531 18.22 0.59 -15.60
CA SER A 531 19.25 0.69 -16.64
C SER A 531 20.62 1.22 -16.17
N GLN A 532 20.66 1.91 -15.03
CA GLN A 532 21.90 2.36 -14.38
C GLN A 532 22.20 1.61 -13.07
N THR A 533 21.77 0.36 -12.97
CA THR A 533 22.10 -0.51 -11.84
C THR A 533 22.93 -1.70 -12.31
N LEU A 534 24.05 -1.93 -11.62
CA LEU A 534 24.85 -3.14 -11.75
C LEU A 534 24.73 -3.94 -10.45
N VAL A 535 24.17 -5.14 -10.56
CA VAL A 535 24.06 -6.08 -9.46
C VAL A 535 25.25 -7.02 -9.49
N LEU A 536 25.98 -7.10 -8.38
CA LEU A 536 27.17 -7.90 -8.23
C LEU A 536 26.88 -9.08 -7.31
N VAL A 537 27.16 -10.27 -7.81
CA VAL A 537 26.87 -11.55 -7.15
C VAL A 537 28.15 -12.39 -7.06
N ASN A 538 28.21 -13.32 -6.10
CA ASN A 538 29.32 -14.27 -6.03
C ASN A 538 29.26 -15.28 -7.21
N LYS A 539 30.41 -15.80 -7.64
CA LYS A 539 30.51 -16.86 -8.67
C LYS A 539 29.79 -18.15 -8.30
N GLN A 540 29.82 -18.51 -7.02
CA GLN A 540 29.12 -19.69 -6.47
C GLN A 540 28.01 -19.20 -5.54
N GLN A 541 26.76 -19.35 -5.98
CA GLN A 541 25.57 -18.89 -5.28
C GLN A 541 24.83 -20.07 -4.65
N GLN A 542 24.51 -19.93 -3.36
CA GLN A 542 23.56 -20.81 -2.70
C GLN A 542 22.12 -20.37 -3.00
N PRO A 543 21.11 -21.26 -2.88
CA PRO A 543 19.71 -20.90 -3.12
C PRO A 543 19.23 -19.67 -2.33
N ALA A 544 19.69 -19.53 -1.07
CA ALA A 544 19.36 -18.36 -0.24
C ALA A 544 19.88 -17.03 -0.82
N GLN A 545 21.04 -17.03 -1.48
CA GLN A 545 21.63 -15.84 -2.10
C GLN A 545 20.88 -15.44 -3.37
N VAL A 546 20.51 -16.42 -4.20
CA VAL A 546 19.64 -16.18 -5.36
C VAL A 546 18.27 -15.67 -4.89
N SER A 547 17.71 -16.26 -3.83
CA SER A 547 16.44 -15.77 -3.24
C SER A 547 16.57 -14.32 -2.76
N ALA A 548 17.68 -13.96 -2.12
CA ALA A 548 17.95 -12.58 -1.69
C ALA A 548 18.05 -11.61 -2.88
N LEU A 549 18.69 -12.02 -3.99
CA LEU A 549 18.70 -11.29 -5.25
C LEU A 549 17.30 -11.06 -5.80
N LEU A 550 16.50 -12.12 -5.91
CA LEU A 550 15.15 -12.05 -6.45
C LEU A 550 14.24 -11.19 -5.57
N ASN A 551 14.36 -11.31 -4.25
CA ASN A 551 13.61 -10.49 -3.30
C ASN A 551 14.04 -9.02 -3.34
N ALA A 552 15.34 -8.72 -3.49
CA ALA A 552 15.81 -7.35 -3.63
C ALA A 552 15.25 -6.69 -4.89
N LEU A 553 15.35 -7.36 -6.05
CA LEU A 553 14.78 -6.86 -7.31
C LEU A 553 13.25 -6.81 -7.28
N GLY A 554 12.62 -7.78 -6.64
CA GLY A 554 11.20 -7.78 -6.32
C GLY A 554 10.80 -6.52 -5.55
N ASN A 555 11.47 -6.23 -4.44
CA ASN A 555 11.21 -5.07 -3.60
C ASN A 555 11.40 -3.77 -4.37
N ILE A 556 12.45 -3.67 -5.21
CA ILE A 556 12.64 -2.49 -6.07
C ILE A 556 11.46 -2.35 -7.04
N GLY A 557 11.04 -3.44 -7.70
CA GLY A 557 9.88 -3.44 -8.59
C GLY A 557 8.56 -3.05 -7.91
N ALA A 558 8.38 -3.45 -6.64
CA ALA A 558 7.23 -3.02 -5.82
C ALA A 558 7.23 -1.50 -5.56
N GLN A 559 8.41 -0.91 -5.33
CA GLN A 559 8.53 0.53 -5.10
C GLN A 559 8.41 1.37 -6.38
N THR A 560 8.97 0.91 -7.50
CA THR A 560 8.92 1.65 -8.77
C THR A 560 7.59 1.45 -9.51
N GLY A 561 6.93 0.30 -9.32
CA GLY A 561 5.76 -0.08 -10.12
C GLY A 561 6.13 -0.56 -11.53
N TYR A 562 7.42 -0.78 -11.81
CA TYR A 562 7.92 -1.17 -13.13
C TYR A 562 8.99 -2.27 -13.02
N PRO A 563 9.01 -3.25 -13.95
CA PRO A 563 10.01 -4.31 -13.94
C PRO A 563 11.42 -3.81 -14.29
N ALA A 564 12.43 -4.44 -13.70
CA ALA A 564 13.86 -4.17 -13.87
C ALA A 564 14.42 -4.67 -15.21
N LEU A 565 13.83 -4.27 -16.34
CA LEU A 565 14.11 -4.81 -17.68
C LEU A 565 15.56 -4.61 -18.14
N ALA A 566 16.20 -3.52 -17.70
CA ALA A 566 17.51 -3.09 -18.15
C ALA A 566 18.62 -3.31 -17.10
N VAL A 567 18.31 -3.99 -15.98
CA VAL A 567 19.28 -4.33 -14.95
C VAL A 567 20.41 -5.18 -15.53
N LYS A 568 21.65 -4.91 -15.09
CA LYS A 568 22.85 -5.69 -15.42
C LYS A 568 23.27 -6.49 -14.21
N LEU A 569 23.66 -7.74 -14.42
CA LEU A 569 24.23 -8.61 -13.40
C LEU A 569 25.66 -8.98 -13.82
N SER A 570 26.57 -9.11 -12.85
CA SER A 570 27.95 -9.59 -13.07
C SER A 570 28.44 -10.33 -11.83
N ASP A 571 29.26 -11.35 -12.02
CA ASP A 571 30.06 -11.99 -10.97
C ASP A 571 31.53 -11.52 -10.94
N ASP A 572 31.87 -10.60 -11.85
CA ASP A 572 33.19 -10.00 -11.97
C ASP A 572 33.18 -8.55 -11.46
N TRP A 573 33.92 -8.35 -10.36
CA TRP A 573 34.14 -7.04 -9.75
C TRP A 573 34.85 -6.05 -10.70
N SER A 574 35.64 -6.53 -11.65
CA SER A 574 36.37 -5.68 -12.59
C SER A 574 35.42 -4.84 -13.46
N GLN A 575 34.23 -5.37 -13.79
CA GLN A 575 33.22 -4.67 -14.58
C GLN A 575 32.63 -3.46 -13.84
N ALA A 576 32.64 -3.47 -12.51
CA ALA A 576 32.17 -2.36 -11.71
C ALA A 576 33.01 -1.09 -11.92
N LYS A 577 34.30 -1.23 -12.26
CA LYS A 577 35.23 -0.11 -12.52
C LYS A 577 34.85 0.70 -13.77
N GLN A 578 34.22 0.05 -14.74
CA GLN A 578 33.92 0.64 -16.04
C GLN A 578 32.45 1.09 -16.16
N ALA A 579 31.61 0.71 -15.20
CA ALA A 579 30.19 1.00 -15.22
C ALA A 579 29.88 2.34 -14.54
N ASP A 580 29.30 3.29 -15.28
CA ASP A 580 28.60 4.44 -14.70
C ASP A 580 27.22 3.97 -14.18
N SER A 581 27.22 3.27 -13.05
CA SER A 581 26.02 2.65 -12.47
C SER A 581 26.13 2.56 -10.95
N ASP A 582 24.98 2.61 -10.29
CA ASP A 582 24.86 2.31 -8.88
C ASP A 582 25.06 0.81 -8.65
N LEU A 583 25.78 0.45 -7.59
CA LEU A 583 26.23 -0.92 -7.35
C LEU A 583 25.37 -1.59 -6.26
N LEU A 584 24.70 -2.69 -6.60
CA LEU A 584 24.00 -3.51 -5.63
C LEU A 584 24.77 -4.82 -5.41
N LEU A 585 25.41 -4.97 -4.26
CA LEU A 585 26.17 -6.18 -3.93
C LEU A 585 25.29 -7.15 -3.13
N ILE A 586 25.25 -8.42 -3.54
CA ILE A 586 24.51 -9.48 -2.82
C ILE A 586 25.43 -10.67 -2.64
N GLY A 587 25.76 -11.00 -1.39
CA GLY A 587 26.71 -12.07 -1.11
C GLY A 587 27.82 -11.63 -0.17
N ALA A 588 29.05 -11.95 -0.57
CA ALA A 588 30.25 -11.62 0.17
C ALA A 588 30.93 -10.39 -0.44
N ILE A 589 31.67 -9.65 0.39
CA ILE A 589 32.43 -8.50 -0.08
C ILE A 589 33.70 -8.96 -0.79
N PRO A 590 33.96 -8.46 -2.01
CA PRO A 590 35.18 -8.73 -2.76
C PRO A 590 36.44 -8.41 -1.93
N PRO A 591 37.50 -9.24 -2.02
CA PRO A 591 38.77 -9.00 -1.33
C PRO A 591 39.34 -7.60 -1.52
N GLU A 592 39.18 -7.02 -2.72
CA GLU A 592 39.70 -5.71 -3.10
C GLU A 592 39.07 -4.56 -2.33
N LEU A 593 37.85 -4.77 -1.81
CA LEU A 593 37.11 -3.80 -1.01
C LEU A 593 37.39 -3.94 0.50
N ARG A 594 38.16 -4.95 0.92
CA ARG A 594 38.39 -5.21 2.34
C ARG A 594 39.36 -4.22 2.99
N ASP A 595 40.27 -3.66 2.20
CA ASP A 595 41.36 -2.77 2.65
C ASP A 595 41.10 -1.27 2.40
N ASP A 596 40.07 -0.90 1.65
CA ASP A 596 39.77 0.51 1.40
C ASP A 596 39.32 1.17 2.72
N LYS A 597 40.04 2.20 3.19
CA LYS A 597 39.72 2.93 4.43
C LYS A 597 38.27 3.46 4.45
N LYS A 598 37.65 3.70 3.28
CA LYS A 598 36.23 4.10 3.17
C LYS A 598 35.27 2.94 3.35
N VAL A 599 35.69 1.75 2.92
CA VAL A 599 34.98 0.49 3.06
C VAL A 599 35.37 -0.21 4.35
N SER A 600 36.38 0.26 5.08
CA SER A 600 36.83 -0.22 6.41
C SER A 600 35.82 0.02 7.55
N LEU A 601 34.55 0.22 7.22
CA LEU A 601 33.35 -0.06 8.03
C LEU A 601 32.85 -1.50 7.84
N LEU A 602 33.48 -2.25 6.94
CA LEU A 602 33.20 -3.61 6.55
C LEU A 602 34.42 -4.48 6.80
N VAL A 603 34.15 -5.72 7.23
CA VAL A 603 34.80 -6.99 6.84
C VAL A 603 35.06 -7.88 8.04
N ASP A 604 34.09 -8.69 8.41
CA ASP A 604 33.95 -10.07 7.92
C ASP A 604 32.51 -10.47 8.25
N ALA A 605 31.77 -11.10 7.33
CA ALA A 605 30.39 -11.53 7.61
C ALA A 605 30.33 -12.48 8.82
N THR A 606 31.48 -13.02 9.23
CA THR A 606 31.68 -13.95 10.34
C THR A 606 32.25 -13.32 11.63
N GLN A 607 32.72 -12.06 11.63
CA GLN A 607 33.40 -11.44 12.79
C GLN A 607 32.66 -10.23 13.38
N SER A 608 31.33 -10.16 13.19
CA SER A 608 30.39 -9.12 13.64
C SER A 608 31.04 -7.95 14.39
N TRP A 609 31.66 -7.05 13.63
CA TRP A 609 32.21 -5.83 14.21
C TRP A 609 31.48 -4.61 13.71
N VAL A 610 31.31 -3.68 14.63
CA VAL A 610 30.47 -2.50 14.43
C VAL A 610 31.26 -1.30 14.94
N LYS A 611 31.36 -0.27 14.11
CA LYS A 611 31.80 1.05 14.57
C LYS A 611 30.59 1.78 15.15
N GLN A 612 30.73 2.34 16.34
CA GLN A 612 29.68 3.17 16.92
C GLN A 612 30.01 4.66 16.71
N PRO A 613 29.00 5.49 16.40
CA PRO A 613 29.19 6.94 16.33
C PRO A 613 29.38 7.53 17.72
N ARG A 614 30.01 8.72 17.80
CA ARG A 614 30.17 9.48 19.05
C ARG A 614 28.85 9.76 19.76
N ARG A 615 27.80 10.03 19.00
CA ARG A 615 26.45 10.24 19.54
C ARG A 615 25.41 9.61 18.61
N GLN A 616 24.66 8.65 19.14
CA GLN A 616 23.54 8.04 18.44
C GLN A 616 22.23 8.65 18.96
N PRO A 617 21.49 9.43 18.15
CA PRO A 617 20.17 9.90 18.56
C PRO A 617 19.19 8.72 18.68
N ALA A 618 18.32 8.76 19.69
CA ALA A 618 17.34 7.70 19.95
C ALA A 618 16.25 7.60 18.86
N LEU A 619 16.07 8.66 18.07
CA LEU A 619 15.12 8.74 16.97
C LEU A 619 15.86 9.10 15.67
N PRO A 620 15.35 8.70 14.49
CA PRO A 620 15.91 9.11 13.21
C PRO A 620 15.76 10.63 13.04
N VAL A 621 16.87 11.37 13.02
CA VAL A 621 16.88 12.83 12.81
C VAL A 621 17.40 13.15 11.41
N THR A 622 16.77 14.14 10.75
CA THR A 622 17.10 14.56 9.37
C THR A 622 18.45 15.29 9.30
N GLU A 623 18.78 16.09 10.32
CA GLU A 623 20.05 16.81 10.42
C GLU A 623 20.84 16.32 11.64
N VAL A 624 22.07 15.86 11.40
CA VAL A 624 23.01 15.41 12.45
C VAL A 624 24.34 16.10 12.18
N GLN A 625 25.00 16.59 13.24
CA GLN A 625 26.29 17.25 13.08
C GLN A 625 27.36 16.23 12.67
N ALA A 626 28.27 16.63 11.78
CA ALA A 626 29.32 15.74 11.28
C ALA A 626 30.22 15.17 12.40
N GLU A 627 30.34 15.88 13.53
CA GLU A 627 31.08 15.42 14.71
C GLU A 627 30.42 14.22 15.40
N ASP A 628 29.09 14.15 15.39
CA ASP A 628 28.33 13.07 16.03
C ASP A 628 28.46 11.75 15.28
N THR A 629 28.68 11.78 13.96
CA THR A 629 28.77 10.61 13.07
C THR A 629 30.18 10.06 12.90
N GLN A 630 31.18 10.70 13.52
CA GLN A 630 32.55 10.18 13.54
C GLN A 630 32.60 8.86 14.33
N ALA A 631 33.34 7.88 13.80
CA ALA A 631 33.53 6.60 14.46
C ALA A 631 34.33 6.81 15.76
N ASP A 632 33.70 6.51 16.90
CA ASP A 632 34.30 6.66 18.23
C ASP A 632 34.95 5.36 18.70
N SER A 633 34.22 4.24 18.57
CA SER A 633 34.67 2.92 18.99
C SER A 633 34.47 1.88 17.88
N LYS A 634 35.34 0.86 17.86
CA LYS A 634 35.20 -0.34 17.03
C LYS A 634 35.11 -1.55 17.96
N THR A 635 33.97 -2.24 17.97
CA THR A 635 33.79 -3.46 18.75
C THR A 635 33.73 -4.64 17.80
N SER A 636 34.54 -5.68 18.01
CA SER A 636 34.43 -6.96 17.32
C SER A 636 33.83 -8.00 18.24
N ILE A 637 32.71 -8.58 17.81
CA ILE A 637 31.98 -9.61 18.54
C ILE A 637 32.03 -10.88 17.70
N ARG A 638 32.15 -12.04 18.34
CA ARG A 638 31.92 -13.33 17.71
C ARG A 638 30.74 -13.95 18.43
N SER A 639 29.66 -14.23 17.70
CA SER A 639 28.42 -14.80 18.22
C SER A 639 27.96 -15.93 17.30
N GLU A 640 27.22 -16.88 17.85
CA GLU A 640 26.71 -18.05 17.12
C GLU A 640 25.34 -17.80 16.46
N GLY A 641 24.73 -16.63 16.69
CA GLY A 641 23.41 -16.28 16.13
C GLY A 641 23.48 -15.71 14.72
N ALA A 642 22.51 -16.09 13.88
CA ALA A 642 22.39 -15.60 12.51
C ALA A 642 22.26 -14.07 12.45
N MET A 643 23.01 -13.47 11.53
CA MET A 643 23.11 -12.04 11.35
C MET A 643 23.14 -11.66 9.87
N SER A 644 22.47 -10.55 9.55
CA SER A 644 22.57 -9.90 8.25
C SER A 644 22.84 -8.41 8.41
N ALA A 645 23.39 -7.79 7.38
CA ALA A 645 23.68 -6.37 7.34
C ALA A 645 23.32 -5.76 5.98
N ILE A 646 22.76 -4.55 6.03
CA ILE A 646 22.59 -3.68 4.88
C ILE A 646 23.55 -2.53 5.05
N ILE A 647 24.38 -2.26 4.05
CA ILE A 647 25.46 -1.28 4.16
C ILE A 647 25.45 -0.38 2.94
N GLY A 648 25.32 0.92 3.16
CA GLY A 648 25.33 1.95 2.14
C GLY A 648 26.61 2.76 2.21
N VAL A 649 27.33 2.86 1.10
CA VAL A 649 28.56 3.65 0.96
C VAL A 649 28.60 4.35 -0.40
N GLN A 650 29.54 5.28 -0.56
CA GLN A 650 29.81 5.89 -1.87
C GLN A 650 30.46 4.85 -2.81
N SER A 651 30.13 4.88 -4.10
CA SER A 651 30.84 4.08 -5.08
C SER A 651 32.33 4.46 -5.10
N PRO A 652 33.27 3.49 -5.11
CA PRO A 652 34.69 3.77 -5.25
C PRO A 652 35.06 4.40 -6.60
N PHE A 653 34.21 4.23 -7.62
CA PHE A 653 34.50 4.58 -9.01
C PHE A 653 33.87 5.89 -9.46
N ASP A 654 32.76 6.29 -8.84
CA ASP A 654 32.04 7.53 -9.19
C ASP A 654 31.51 8.24 -7.94
N LYS A 655 31.69 9.57 -7.89
CA LYS A 655 31.30 10.41 -6.75
C LYS A 655 29.80 10.63 -6.62
N GLN A 656 29.04 10.48 -7.71
CA GLN A 656 27.59 10.61 -7.78
C GLN A 656 26.85 9.26 -7.72
N ARG A 657 27.58 8.14 -7.59
CA ARG A 657 27.00 6.80 -7.47
C ARG A 657 27.13 6.25 -6.06
N SER A 658 26.16 5.43 -5.69
CA SER A 658 26.14 4.72 -4.42
C SER A 658 26.39 3.23 -4.62
N MET A 659 26.89 2.60 -3.56
CA MET A 659 26.93 1.15 -3.42
C MET A 659 26.10 0.75 -2.21
N VAL A 660 25.19 -0.21 -2.39
CA VAL A 660 24.44 -0.85 -1.30
C VAL A 660 24.79 -2.34 -1.30
N ALA A 661 25.21 -2.85 -0.15
CA ALA A 661 25.56 -4.25 0.05
C ALA A 661 24.54 -4.94 0.96
N LEU A 662 23.99 -6.07 0.48
CA LEU A 662 23.12 -6.98 1.21
C LEU A 662 23.92 -8.22 1.60
N LEU A 663 24.25 -8.31 2.89
CA LEU A 663 25.18 -9.29 3.43
C LEU A 663 24.47 -10.16 4.47
N ALA A 664 24.82 -11.43 4.51
CA ALA A 664 24.40 -12.35 5.55
C ALA A 664 25.49 -13.38 5.83
N ASP A 665 25.51 -13.90 7.05
CA ASP A 665 26.45 -14.93 7.50
C ASP A 665 26.02 -16.37 7.15
N SER A 666 24.73 -16.56 6.90
CA SER A 666 24.08 -17.86 6.79
C SER A 666 22.80 -17.77 5.95
N PRO A 667 22.25 -18.91 5.46
CA PRO A 667 20.93 -18.94 4.83
C PRO A 667 19.83 -18.31 5.70
N ARG A 668 19.88 -18.57 7.01
CA ARG A 668 18.95 -17.97 7.98
C ARG A 668 19.12 -16.45 8.07
N GLY A 669 20.34 -15.94 7.97
CA GLY A 669 20.61 -14.49 7.88
C GLY A 669 19.93 -13.84 6.67
N TYR A 670 19.91 -14.51 5.51
CA TYR A 670 19.20 -13.99 4.32
C TYR A 670 17.67 -13.96 4.51
N GLU A 671 17.11 -14.93 5.24
CA GLU A 671 15.69 -14.89 5.61
C GLU A 671 15.38 -13.71 6.54
N LEU A 672 16.24 -13.45 7.53
CA LEU A 672 16.13 -12.28 8.42
C LEU A 672 16.20 -10.98 7.62
N LEU A 673 17.12 -10.87 6.66
CA LEU A 673 17.25 -9.72 5.77
C LEU A 673 15.97 -9.49 4.95
N ASN A 674 15.43 -10.56 4.34
CA ASN A 674 14.20 -10.47 3.56
C ASN A 674 13.01 -10.04 4.44
N ASN A 675 12.84 -10.68 5.59
CA ASN A 675 11.75 -10.37 6.52
C ASN A 675 11.84 -8.94 7.06
N ALA A 676 13.05 -8.43 7.31
CA ALA A 676 13.24 -7.04 7.76
C ALA A 676 12.85 -6.01 6.69
N LEU A 677 13.04 -6.33 5.40
CA LEU A 677 12.62 -5.47 4.29
C LEU A 677 11.13 -5.61 3.96
N LEU A 678 10.47 -6.71 4.31
CA LEU A 678 9.03 -6.93 4.08
C LEU A 678 8.14 -6.40 5.21
N ASP A 679 8.59 -6.50 6.46
CA ASP A 679 7.89 -5.98 7.63
C ASP A 679 8.01 -4.46 7.71
N SER A 680 6.88 -3.74 7.70
CA SER A 680 6.88 -2.27 7.69
C SER A 680 7.52 -1.65 8.94
N GLY A 681 7.39 -2.28 10.11
CA GLY A 681 7.98 -1.84 11.35
C GLY A 681 9.50 -2.04 11.37
N LYS A 682 9.97 -3.20 10.91
CA LYS A 682 11.42 -3.47 10.79
C LYS A 682 12.07 -2.63 9.69
N ARG A 683 11.38 -2.44 8.56
CA ARG A 683 11.82 -1.58 7.45
C ARG A 683 11.98 -0.13 7.90
N ALA A 684 11.06 0.38 8.72
CA ALA A 684 11.17 1.73 9.28
C ALA A 684 12.41 1.91 10.19
N ALA A 685 12.91 0.82 10.77
CA ALA A 685 14.13 0.83 11.57
C ALA A 685 15.42 0.73 10.75
N VAL A 686 15.36 0.57 9.41
CA VAL A 686 16.52 0.59 8.50
C VAL A 686 16.84 2.03 8.10
N PHE A 687 17.93 2.59 8.63
CA PHE A 687 18.37 3.97 8.37
C PHE A 687 19.89 4.14 8.48
N GLY A 688 20.40 5.33 8.13
CA GLY A 688 21.82 5.66 8.30
C GLY A 688 22.70 5.01 7.23
N SER A 689 23.91 4.61 7.61
CA SER A 689 24.89 3.99 6.69
C SER A 689 24.98 2.46 6.84
N VAL A 690 24.66 1.94 8.03
CA VAL A 690 24.72 0.50 8.33
C VAL A 690 23.48 0.09 9.11
N ALA A 691 22.78 -0.95 8.67
CA ALA A 691 21.69 -1.58 9.41
C ALA A 691 22.05 -3.04 9.69
N VAL A 692 22.19 -3.40 10.96
CA VAL A 692 22.43 -4.76 11.43
C VAL A 692 21.11 -5.39 11.83
N ILE A 693 20.81 -6.56 11.27
CA ILE A 693 19.57 -7.29 11.46
C ILE A 693 19.92 -8.60 12.15
N ARG A 694 19.26 -8.84 13.28
CA ARG A 694 19.37 -10.06 14.09
C ARG A 694 17.96 -10.53 14.45
N GLU A 695 17.86 -11.70 15.08
CA GLU A 695 16.58 -12.18 15.62
C GLU A 695 15.97 -11.21 16.64
N SER A 696 16.80 -10.49 17.40
CA SER A 696 16.36 -9.49 18.38
C SER A 696 15.76 -8.21 17.75
N GLY A 697 15.91 -8.00 16.44
CA GLY A 697 15.44 -6.80 15.75
C GLY A 697 16.50 -6.15 14.85
N VAL A 698 16.19 -4.92 14.40
CA VAL A 698 17.02 -4.13 13.49
C VAL A 698 17.67 -2.97 14.23
N ASN A 699 19.00 -2.92 14.20
CA ASN A 699 19.79 -1.83 14.77
C ASN A 699 20.53 -1.08 13.65
N SER A 700 20.16 0.17 13.45
CA SER A 700 20.76 1.04 12.43
C SER A 700 21.71 2.05 13.04
N LEU A 701 22.75 2.41 12.28
CA LEU A 701 23.86 3.25 12.68
C LEU A 701 24.20 4.21 11.54
N ARG A 702 24.52 5.46 11.90
CA ARG A 702 25.02 6.45 10.96
C ARG A 702 26.48 6.74 11.29
N VAL A 703 27.38 6.11 10.53
CA VAL A 703 28.83 6.20 10.72
C VAL A 703 29.52 6.40 9.38
N GLY A 704 30.52 7.28 9.36
CA GLY A 704 31.32 7.59 8.18
C GLY A 704 30.97 8.93 7.53
N ASP A 705 31.66 9.23 6.44
CA ASP A 705 31.50 10.48 5.70
C ASP A 705 30.19 10.49 4.89
N ILE A 706 29.53 11.65 4.84
CA ILE A 706 28.41 11.90 3.94
C ILE A 706 28.91 12.39 2.58
N TYR A 707 28.20 12.03 1.52
CA TYR A 707 28.36 12.53 0.16
C TYR A 707 27.01 12.98 -0.38
N TYR A 708 27.01 13.76 -1.46
CA TYR A 708 25.78 14.31 -2.02
C TYR A 708 25.54 13.79 -3.42
N VAL A 709 24.33 13.31 -3.67
CA VAL A 709 23.87 12.84 -4.98
C VAL A 709 22.83 13.83 -5.50
N GLY A 710 22.89 14.13 -6.80
CA GLY A 710 21.95 15.03 -7.47
C GLY A 710 22.55 16.39 -7.81
N HIS A 711 21.69 17.33 -8.20
CA HIS A 711 22.11 18.62 -8.72
C HIS A 711 21.43 19.77 -7.99
N LEU A 712 22.26 20.63 -7.39
CA LEU A 712 21.89 21.98 -6.95
C LEU A 712 22.62 23.01 -7.81
N PRO A 713 21.96 24.09 -8.23
CA PRO A 713 22.62 25.25 -8.80
C PRO A 713 23.68 25.83 -7.87
N TRP A 714 24.67 26.52 -8.44
CA TRP A 714 25.84 26.98 -7.68
C TRP A 714 25.49 27.92 -6.53
N TRP A 715 24.48 28.80 -6.70
CA TRP A 715 24.06 29.75 -5.66
C TRP A 715 23.45 29.03 -4.45
N GLU A 716 22.59 28.04 -4.70
CA GLU A 716 21.98 27.19 -3.66
C GLU A 716 23.01 26.31 -2.97
N ARG A 717 24.00 25.79 -3.72
CA ARG A 717 25.09 25.00 -3.14
C ARG A 717 25.97 25.83 -2.21
N VAL A 718 26.35 27.05 -2.63
CA VAL A 718 27.09 27.99 -1.77
C VAL A 718 26.26 28.30 -0.53
N TRP A 719 24.98 28.62 -0.71
CA TRP A 719 24.10 28.90 0.41
C TRP A 719 23.95 27.72 1.38
N HIS A 720 23.76 26.51 0.86
CA HIS A 720 23.69 25.28 1.65
C HIS A 720 24.97 25.10 2.49
N ALA A 721 26.15 25.25 1.88
CA ALA A 721 27.43 25.16 2.58
C ALA A 721 27.64 26.25 3.64
N LEU A 722 27.13 27.47 3.40
CA LEU A 722 27.19 28.58 4.38
C LEU A 722 26.16 28.42 5.50
N SER A 723 25.00 27.79 5.24
CA SER A 723 23.90 27.68 6.20
C SER A 723 24.27 26.85 7.43
N THR A 724 25.16 25.87 7.26
CA THR A 724 25.71 25.06 8.35
C THR A 724 26.78 25.81 9.16
N HIS A 725 27.22 26.99 8.71
CA HIS A 725 28.28 27.79 9.32
C HIS A 725 27.82 29.24 9.60
N PRO A 726 26.94 29.47 10.59
CA PRO A 726 26.34 30.79 10.85
C PRO A 726 27.37 31.89 11.14
N VAL A 727 28.50 31.54 11.78
CA VAL A 727 29.60 32.49 12.06
C VAL A 727 30.27 32.94 10.76
N LEU A 728 30.53 32.02 9.83
CA LEU A 728 31.13 32.35 8.54
C LEU A 728 30.21 33.25 7.71
N LEU A 729 28.90 33.00 7.78
CA LEU A 729 27.88 33.84 7.15
C LEU A 729 27.88 35.25 7.76
N ALA A 730 27.96 35.37 9.08
CA ALA A 730 28.08 36.67 9.75
C ALA A 730 29.34 37.44 9.33
N VAL A 731 30.50 36.76 9.25
CA VAL A 731 31.76 37.37 8.78
C VAL A 731 31.63 37.85 7.33
N LEU A 732 31.09 37.03 6.44
CA LEU A 732 30.85 37.41 5.05
C LEU A 732 29.88 38.58 4.93
N ALA A 733 28.82 38.61 5.72
CA ALA A 733 27.88 39.72 5.75
C ALA A 733 28.57 41.02 6.19
N VAL A 734 29.41 40.98 7.23
CA VAL A 734 30.21 42.13 7.67
C VAL A 734 31.16 42.60 6.56
N VAL A 735 31.86 41.69 5.89
CA VAL A 735 32.76 42.03 4.77
C VAL A 735 31.99 42.69 3.63
N VAL A 736 30.82 42.16 3.25
CA VAL A 736 29.96 42.76 2.21
C VAL A 736 29.48 44.14 2.60
N VAL A 737 29.05 44.34 3.85
CA VAL A 737 28.65 45.66 4.36
C VAL A 737 29.82 46.65 4.34
N VAL A 738 31.02 46.23 4.73
CA VAL A 738 32.23 47.09 4.68
C VAL A 738 32.59 47.46 3.24
N ILE A 739 32.53 46.51 2.30
CA ILE A 739 32.79 46.77 0.88
C ILE A 739 31.75 47.74 0.31
N LEU A 740 30.46 47.52 0.59
CA LEU A 740 29.38 48.42 0.15
C LEU A 740 29.57 49.81 0.73
N ALA A 741 29.87 49.93 2.03
CA ALA A 741 30.15 51.21 2.68
C ALA A 741 31.36 51.92 2.05
N LEU A 742 32.44 51.20 1.74
CA LEU A 742 33.61 51.75 1.04
C LEU A 742 33.30 52.19 -0.39
N MET A 743 32.49 51.43 -1.14
CA MET A 743 32.03 51.80 -2.48
C MET A 743 31.15 53.04 -2.44
N LEU A 744 30.19 53.09 -1.52
CA LEU A 744 29.30 54.24 -1.33
C LEU A 744 30.09 55.48 -0.91
N TRP A 745 31.05 55.32 -0.01
CA TRP A 745 31.96 56.40 0.38
C TRP A 745 32.81 56.90 -0.79
N ARG A 746 33.36 56.00 -1.62
CA ARG A 746 34.12 56.38 -2.83
C ARG A 746 33.22 57.08 -3.85
N ALA A 747 32.00 56.60 -4.07
CA ALA A 747 31.04 57.19 -4.99
C ALA A 747 30.61 58.59 -4.53
N LEU A 748 30.28 58.75 -3.24
CA LEU A 748 29.95 60.05 -2.64
C LEU A 748 31.14 61.01 -2.67
N LYS A 749 32.37 60.54 -2.44
CA LYS A 749 33.59 61.35 -2.53
C LYS A 749 33.93 61.75 -3.97
N ALA A 750 33.67 60.89 -4.94
CA ALA A 750 33.80 61.23 -6.37
C ALA A 750 32.74 62.26 -6.79
N TYR A 751 31.50 62.10 -6.31
CA TYR A 751 30.41 63.05 -6.54
C TYR A 751 30.67 64.41 -5.89
N SER A 752 31.17 64.44 -4.65
CA SER A 752 31.53 65.68 -3.97
C SER A 752 32.70 66.40 -4.66
N ARG A 753 33.71 65.64 -5.16
CA ARG A 753 34.81 66.20 -5.94
C ARG A 753 34.34 66.81 -7.26
N ARG A 754 33.39 66.17 -7.96
CA ARG A 754 32.74 66.76 -9.15
C ARG A 754 31.93 68.02 -8.84
N ARG A 755 31.40 68.15 -7.62
CA ARG A 755 30.67 69.36 -7.19
C ARG A 755 31.59 70.51 -6.73
N LEU A 756 32.83 70.19 -6.36
CA LEU A 756 33.83 71.12 -5.82
C LEU A 756 34.96 71.41 -6.82
N SER A 757 34.90 70.89 -8.05
CA SER A 757 35.82 71.27 -9.14
C SER A 757 35.46 72.70 -9.62
N PRO A 758 36.39 73.67 -9.49
CA PRO A 758 36.16 75.06 -9.84
C PRO A 758 36.29 75.28 -11.36
N GLU A 759 35.39 74.70 -12.14
CA GLU A 759 35.20 75.05 -13.56
C GLU A 759 33.78 75.56 -13.87
N ASP A 760 32.92 75.71 -12.84
CA ASP A 760 31.59 76.34 -12.95
C ASP A 760 31.35 77.39 -11.84
N ARG A 761 32.33 78.27 -11.62
CA ARG A 761 32.16 79.57 -10.94
C ARG A 761 33.36 80.47 -11.25
N ASP A 762 33.17 81.29 -12.29
CA ASP A 762 33.88 82.53 -12.68
C ASP A 762 35.42 82.52 -12.81
#